data_AF-A0A9W6L426-F1
#
_entry.id   AF-A0A9W6L426-F1
#
_cell.length_a   1.000
_cell.length_b   1.000
_cell.length_c   1.000
_cell.angle_alpha   90.00
_cell.angle_beta   90.00
_cell.angle_gamma   90.00
#
_symmetry.space_group_name_H-M   'P 1'
#
loop_
_entity.id
_entity.type
_entity.pdbx_description
1 polymer ?
#
loop_
_entity_poly.entity_id
_entity_poly.type
_entity_poly.pdbx_seq_one_letter_code
_entity_poly.pdbx_strand_id
1 'polypeptide(L)'
;MTDPQRLLLVTGSMGAGHHAAARAVEERARRLWPGVEVTWTETLDGMGRRAGPVFRAVYAGCIRYLPRVYELYFRLLWHVPFFRAGTRAVIGRWSGRGLEPALREHRPDLVVATFPEGITGLAWLRRRGRLPVPAVALVNDPAPHPLWASPALDLHLVSTEEGAALLRRAAPGAPVRVAALPVVSAFAPPEEAPRERPQVLVSCGSLAFGDVAAVCAGALDAGADVVVTAGRLPALRRRLQRLAGTHPDGARLTVVDWIDDPATATRESDMVITNGGGATALEALACARPLLLADPIPGHGRANAEVLAAAGLARICRGRTGVAEAVAELRDPGARAVVVKDLRRRLEAQDLDRDVAALAGLGAVDPVPPVEERLRPQDALFVHAATPEVPQQVGARITVEGAPAEGWVAHLDGLVRARAPHLDLLTRGLAPPRPDRPLRWRHDPAPDPLAHVRREVWRIGPEGDHPSWDAAVTAFFADALDPGLGWELQAACADTGEAAVLARVHHALGDGLAVTDGLIRLLTDENAGTPAARMAAATDGGRGERLRHALTVVRGIASLAAAGPAGRSPLVGRSGPGPRRIAVDLDGSAVRRAARAHGVGTTVLVLAALAQTLHEEFDAPPRVRTMVPMTTRTRAGVGSRAGGNRTAAVSVDLPTGPMAPAERIARMDRALAAGSSAGQPEGAAAVLAALGLLPGRVQAPLVRFVYGRRFFHLLASVMPGARRPLHVRGGLITTVQPVLPLADGVGLAVGALHWGRYTCVGITADPAVLPVIEGIPAGLRRSLGSMQLPVHPY
;
A
#
# COMPACT_ATOMS: atom_id res chain seq x y z
N MET A 1 17.52 -9.13 28.66
CA MET A 1 17.08 -8.52 27.39
C MET A 1 18.36 -8.27 26.59
N THR A 2 18.39 -8.64 25.32
CA THR A 2 19.61 -8.55 24.50
C THR A 2 19.72 -7.18 23.86
N ASP A 3 20.90 -6.57 23.93
CA ASP A 3 21.18 -5.30 23.25
C ASP A 3 20.94 -5.42 21.74
N PRO A 4 20.38 -4.38 21.08
CA PRO A 4 20.14 -4.39 19.65
C PRO A 4 21.47 -4.49 18.90
N GLN A 5 21.56 -5.45 17.98
CA GLN A 5 22.75 -5.66 17.16
C GLN A 5 22.68 -4.82 15.88
N ARG A 6 21.48 -4.54 15.38
CA ARG A 6 21.24 -3.72 14.18
C ARG A 6 20.25 -2.60 14.45
N LEU A 7 20.70 -1.36 14.32
CA LEU A 7 19.90 -0.15 14.48
C LEU A 7 19.67 0.51 13.12
N LEU A 8 18.40 0.75 12.77
CA LEU A 8 18.04 1.56 11.61
C LEU A 8 17.58 2.95 12.04
N LEU A 9 18.32 3.97 11.59
CA LEU A 9 17.97 5.38 11.75
C LEU A 9 17.20 5.87 10.53
N VAL A 10 15.94 6.26 10.74
CA VAL A 10 15.06 6.80 9.71
C VAL A 10 15.04 8.32 9.81
N THR A 11 15.61 9.00 8.82
CA THR A 11 15.75 10.46 8.83
C THR A 11 15.27 11.08 7.52
N GLY A 12 15.47 12.39 7.36
CA GLY A 12 15.03 13.13 6.18
C GLY A 12 15.83 14.41 5.92
N SER A 13 16.24 14.59 4.67
CA SER A 13 17.03 15.74 4.22
C SER A 13 16.24 17.06 4.08
N MET A 14 15.52 17.49 5.12
CA MET A 14 14.81 18.78 5.20
C MET A 14 15.56 19.75 6.12
N GLY A 15 16.75 20.18 5.68
CA GLY A 15 17.73 20.88 6.51
C GLY A 15 18.66 19.92 7.27
N ALA A 16 19.59 20.46 8.04
CA ALA A 16 20.60 19.66 8.76
C ALA A 16 20.10 19.11 10.12
N GLY A 17 18.95 19.55 10.62
CA GLY A 17 18.53 19.29 12.00
C GLY A 17 18.05 17.87 12.29
N HIS A 18 17.38 17.20 11.34
CA HIS A 18 16.96 15.80 11.51
C HIS A 18 18.16 14.84 11.50
N HIS A 19 19.21 15.20 10.74
CA HIS A 19 20.49 14.49 10.72
C HIS A 19 21.26 14.70 12.02
N ALA A 20 21.23 15.91 12.60
CA ALA A 20 21.86 16.18 13.89
C ALA A 20 21.26 15.29 15.00
N ALA A 21 19.93 15.18 15.06
CA ALA A 21 19.26 14.29 16.01
C ALA A 21 19.60 12.81 15.79
N ALA A 22 19.70 12.36 14.54
CA ALA A 22 20.10 10.99 14.23
C ALA A 22 21.56 10.70 14.63
N ARG A 23 22.48 11.66 14.42
CA ARG A 23 23.87 11.56 14.88
C ARG A 23 23.98 11.48 16.40
N ALA A 24 23.14 12.22 17.12
CA ALA A 24 23.11 12.15 18.59
C ALA A 24 22.76 10.73 19.04
N VAL A 25 21.74 10.09 18.46
CA VAL A 25 21.38 8.70 18.75
C VAL A 25 22.50 7.73 18.36
N GLU A 26 23.07 7.88 17.17
CA GLU A 26 24.18 7.03 16.72
C GLU A 26 25.38 7.08 17.67
N GLU A 27 25.77 8.28 18.13
CA GLU A 27 26.87 8.46 19.07
C GLU A 27 26.63 7.71 20.38
N ARG A 28 25.42 7.79 20.93
CA ARG A 28 25.03 7.08 22.16
C ARG A 28 24.95 5.58 21.94
N ALA A 29 24.30 5.16 20.86
CA ALA A 29 24.12 3.75 20.51
C ALA A 29 25.48 3.04 20.35
N ARG A 30 26.44 3.64 19.63
CA ARG A 30 27.78 3.06 19.44
C ARG A 30 28.57 2.95 20.74
N ARG A 31 28.36 3.88 21.68
CA ARG A 31 28.99 3.85 23.01
C ARG A 31 28.35 2.81 23.92
N LEU A 32 27.02 2.70 23.92
CA LEU A 32 26.25 1.85 24.82
C LEU A 32 26.14 0.40 24.35
N TRP A 33 26.15 0.16 23.04
CA TRP A 33 25.98 -1.15 22.43
C TRP A 33 27.21 -1.50 21.58
N PRO A 34 28.27 -2.05 22.20
CA PRO A 34 29.49 -2.44 21.48
C PRO A 34 29.17 -3.40 20.33
N GLY A 35 29.62 -3.06 19.12
CA GLY A 35 29.40 -3.88 17.92
C GLY A 35 28.07 -3.63 17.19
N VAL A 36 27.25 -2.66 17.63
CA VAL A 36 26.00 -2.33 16.92
C VAL A 36 26.27 -1.82 15.51
N GLU A 37 25.59 -2.43 14.54
CA GLU A 37 25.54 -1.96 13.16
C GLU A 37 24.48 -0.87 13.04
N VAL A 38 24.92 0.38 12.86
CA VAL A 38 24.01 1.52 12.64
C VAL A 38 23.92 1.81 11.15
N THR A 39 22.71 1.74 10.62
CA THR A 39 22.38 2.06 9.23
C THR A 39 21.45 3.24 9.14
N TRP A 40 21.61 4.05 8.10
CA TRP A 40 20.79 5.24 7.87
C TRP A 40 19.92 5.04 6.64
N THR A 41 18.66 5.41 6.74
CA THR A 41 17.76 5.51 5.59
C THR A 41 17.14 6.90 5.51
N GLU A 42 17.28 7.50 4.33
CA GLU A 42 16.63 8.75 3.99
C GLU A 42 15.20 8.49 3.51
N THR A 43 14.23 8.95 4.28
CA THR A 43 12.80 8.77 3.96
C THR A 43 12.50 9.33 2.57
N LEU A 44 13.10 10.47 2.21
CA LEU A 44 12.87 11.14 0.93
C LEU A 44 13.55 10.44 -0.26
N ASP A 45 14.70 9.78 -0.05
CA ASP A 45 15.43 9.11 -1.13
C ASP A 45 14.84 7.74 -1.44
N GLY A 46 14.25 7.07 -0.43
CA GLY A 46 13.45 5.85 -0.61
C GLY A 46 12.22 6.05 -1.51
N MET A 47 11.82 7.31 -1.77
CA MET A 47 10.70 7.68 -2.64
C MET A 47 11.12 7.93 -4.10
N GLY A 48 12.42 7.82 -4.41
CA GLY A 48 13.00 7.94 -5.74
C GLY A 48 14.06 9.04 -5.84
N ARG A 49 15.10 8.83 -6.67
CA ARG A 49 16.30 9.69 -6.79
C ARG A 49 16.05 11.20 -7.01
N ARG A 50 14.85 11.61 -7.45
CA ARG A 50 14.49 13.01 -7.70
C ARG A 50 13.49 13.59 -6.68
N ALA A 51 12.93 12.79 -5.78
CA ALA A 51 11.87 13.21 -4.85
C ALA A 51 12.39 14.20 -3.80
N GLY A 52 13.52 13.93 -3.16
CA GLY A 52 14.13 14.81 -2.15
C GLY A 52 14.41 16.25 -2.64
N PRO A 53 15.12 16.45 -3.78
CA PRO A 53 15.37 17.79 -4.33
C PRO A 53 14.08 18.55 -4.70
N VAL A 54 13.09 17.87 -5.31
CA VAL A 54 11.83 18.50 -5.71
C VAL A 54 11.01 18.90 -4.48
N PHE A 55 10.91 18.02 -3.48
CA PHE A 55 10.17 18.31 -2.25
C PHE A 55 10.78 19.49 -1.49
N ARG A 56 12.11 19.55 -1.38
CA ARG A 56 12.83 20.71 -0.81
C ARG A 56 12.52 22.01 -1.57
N ALA A 57 12.55 21.98 -2.90
CA ALA A 57 12.27 23.16 -3.73
C ALA A 57 10.83 23.65 -3.57
N VAL A 58 9.87 22.73 -3.54
CA VAL A 58 8.44 23.04 -3.31
C VAL A 58 8.24 23.62 -1.91
N TYR A 59 8.80 22.99 -0.88
CA TYR A 59 8.71 23.49 0.50
C TYR A 59 9.33 24.89 0.66
N ALA A 60 10.55 25.09 0.17
CA ALA A 60 11.21 26.39 0.22
C ALA A 60 10.44 27.46 -0.57
N GLY A 61 9.85 27.09 -1.72
CA GLY A 61 8.98 27.96 -2.50
C GLY A 61 7.67 28.31 -1.77
N CYS A 62 7.03 27.33 -1.13
CA CYS A 62 5.80 27.53 -0.36
C CYS A 62 6.04 28.46 0.83
N ILE A 63 7.12 28.28 1.59
CA ILE A 63 7.44 29.15 2.73
C ILE A 63 7.78 30.57 2.27
N ARG A 64 8.55 30.70 1.18
CA ARG A 64 9.02 32.00 0.69
C ARG A 64 7.93 32.82 0.00
N TYR A 65 7.05 32.17 -0.78
CA TYR A 65 6.11 32.87 -1.66
C TYR A 65 4.64 32.70 -1.26
N LEU A 66 4.28 31.65 -0.51
CA LEU A 66 2.89 31.31 -0.15
C LEU A 66 2.71 31.01 1.35
N PRO A 67 3.23 31.85 2.28
CA PRO A 67 3.21 31.57 3.71
C PRO A 67 1.78 31.39 4.29
N ARG A 68 0.80 32.14 3.76
CA ARG A 68 -0.61 32.01 4.17
C ARG A 68 -1.22 30.64 3.83
N VAL A 69 -0.82 30.04 2.71
CA VAL A 69 -1.29 28.70 2.29
C VAL A 69 -0.67 27.62 3.18
N TYR A 70 0.62 27.75 3.50
CA TYR A 70 1.30 26.85 4.41
C TYR A 70 0.70 26.90 5.83
N GLU A 71 0.38 28.11 6.32
CA GLU A 71 -0.29 28.29 7.60
C GLU A 71 -1.72 27.70 7.61
N LEU A 72 -2.47 27.83 6.51
CA LEU A 72 -3.76 27.18 6.36
C LEU A 72 -3.63 25.64 6.42
N TYR A 73 -2.66 25.07 5.68
CA TYR A 73 -2.36 23.63 5.74
C TYR A 73 -2.08 23.17 7.17
N PHE A 74 -1.23 23.90 7.90
CA PHE A 74 -0.89 23.58 9.29
C PHE A 74 -2.12 23.67 10.21
N ARG A 75 -2.96 24.70 10.05
CA ARG A 75 -4.22 24.84 10.79
C ARG A 75 -5.18 23.68 10.52
N LEU A 76 -5.34 23.27 9.27
CA LEU A 76 -6.17 22.13 8.89
C LEU A 76 -5.66 20.83 9.51
N LEU A 77 -4.34 20.61 9.54
CA LEU A 77 -3.72 19.44 10.15
C LEU A 77 -4.04 19.33 11.66
N TRP A 78 -4.07 20.46 12.37
CA TRP A 78 -4.43 20.51 13.79
C TRP A 78 -5.93 20.35 14.06
N HIS A 79 -6.78 21.04 13.30
CA HIS A 79 -8.18 21.23 13.66
C HIS A 79 -9.17 20.35 12.90
N VAL A 80 -8.77 19.73 11.79
CA VAL A 80 -9.68 18.97 10.92
C VAL A 80 -9.31 17.48 10.91
N PRO A 81 -9.99 16.60 11.69
CA PRO A 81 -9.59 15.22 11.87
C PRO A 81 -9.51 14.39 10.58
N PHE A 82 -10.46 14.55 9.65
CA PHE A 82 -10.44 13.80 8.39
C PHE A 82 -9.30 14.25 7.47
N PHE A 83 -8.97 15.56 7.47
CA PHE A 83 -7.85 16.10 6.70
C PHE A 83 -6.52 15.57 7.24
N ARG A 84 -6.36 15.56 8.57
CA ARG A 84 -5.22 14.94 9.25
C ARG A 84 -5.10 13.46 8.93
N ALA A 85 -6.19 12.70 9.02
CA ALA A 85 -6.22 11.27 8.72
C ALA A 85 -5.85 10.99 7.25
N GLY A 86 -6.41 11.76 6.31
CA GLY A 86 -6.09 11.67 4.89
C GLY A 86 -4.63 12.00 4.60
N THR A 87 -4.11 13.07 5.20
CA THR A 87 -2.70 13.47 5.08
C THR A 87 -1.76 12.37 5.60
N ARG A 88 -2.01 11.85 6.82
CA ARG A 88 -1.25 10.73 7.38
C ARG A 88 -1.36 9.47 6.50
N ALA A 89 -2.51 9.19 5.91
CA ALA A 89 -2.69 8.03 5.04
C ALA A 89 -1.87 8.15 3.74
N VAL A 90 -1.87 9.33 3.12
CA VAL A 90 -1.10 9.60 1.88
C VAL A 90 0.40 9.56 2.17
N ILE A 91 0.87 10.35 3.14
CA ILE A 91 2.28 10.43 3.52
C ILE A 91 2.78 9.08 4.02
N GLY A 92 2.00 8.40 4.87
CA GLY A 92 2.37 7.09 5.41
C GLY A 92 2.46 6.02 4.34
N ARG A 93 1.53 5.99 3.38
CA ARG A 93 1.59 5.06 2.25
C ARG A 93 2.81 5.33 1.37
N TRP A 94 3.16 6.59 1.16
CA TRP A 94 4.28 6.96 0.31
C TRP A 94 5.62 6.67 0.99
N SER A 95 5.81 7.18 2.21
CA SER A 95 7.02 7.01 3.02
C SER A 95 7.21 5.54 3.42
N GLY A 96 6.14 4.86 3.85
CA GLY A 96 6.21 3.45 4.26
C GLY A 96 6.67 2.53 3.13
N ARG A 97 6.27 2.79 1.88
CA ARG A 97 6.78 2.05 0.72
C ARG A 97 8.24 2.34 0.42
N GLY A 98 8.73 3.53 0.74
CA GLY A 98 10.14 3.89 0.57
C GLY A 98 11.04 3.31 1.66
N LEU A 99 10.52 3.13 2.87
CA LEU A 99 11.26 2.57 4.01
C LEU A 99 11.30 1.03 4.03
N GLU A 100 10.29 0.39 3.45
CA GLU A 100 10.16 -1.06 3.46
C GLU A 100 11.35 -1.84 2.87
N PRO A 101 11.98 -1.42 1.74
CA PRO A 101 13.19 -2.05 1.25
C PRO A 101 14.33 -2.01 2.28
N ALA A 102 14.58 -0.86 2.90
CA ALA A 102 15.64 -0.70 3.90
C ALA A 102 15.40 -1.59 5.13
N LEU A 103 14.14 -1.70 5.59
CA LEU A 103 13.77 -2.60 6.68
C LEU A 103 14.02 -4.07 6.35
N ARG A 104 13.81 -4.48 5.09
CA ARG A 104 14.03 -5.85 4.63
C ARG A 104 15.50 -6.18 4.39
N GLU A 105 16.23 -5.22 3.86
CA GLU A 105 17.65 -5.34 3.54
C GLU A 105 18.49 -5.40 4.81
N HIS A 106 18.31 -4.43 5.71
CA HIS A 106 19.12 -4.31 6.92
C HIS A 106 18.59 -5.15 8.09
N ARG A 107 17.35 -5.65 8.03
CA ARG A 107 16.70 -6.47 9.08
C ARG A 107 17.00 -5.93 10.50
N PRO A 108 16.69 -4.65 10.78
CA PRO A 108 17.06 -4.05 12.05
C PRO A 108 16.32 -4.69 13.22
N ASP A 109 16.95 -4.68 14.38
CA ASP A 109 16.34 -5.12 15.64
C ASP A 109 15.59 -3.95 16.32
N LEU A 110 15.98 -2.71 16.00
CA LEU A 110 15.37 -1.47 16.49
C LEU A 110 15.35 -0.40 15.38
N VAL A 111 14.26 0.36 15.31
CA VAL A 111 14.12 1.50 14.40
C VAL A 111 13.92 2.79 15.18
N VAL A 112 14.72 3.83 14.90
CA VAL A 112 14.55 5.17 15.48
C VAL A 112 14.34 6.18 14.36
N ALA A 113 13.21 6.88 14.38
CA ALA A 113 12.85 7.88 13.40
C ALA A 113 12.99 9.30 13.95
N THR A 114 13.75 10.14 13.24
CA THR A 114 13.97 11.57 13.56
C THR A 114 13.27 12.52 12.59
N PHE A 115 12.29 12.00 11.83
CA PHE A 115 11.60 12.74 10.77
C PHE A 115 10.10 12.35 10.71
N PRO A 116 9.16 13.31 10.65
CA PRO A 116 7.73 13.04 10.82
C PRO A 116 7.11 12.18 9.70
N GLU A 117 7.56 12.34 8.46
CA GLU A 117 7.17 11.49 7.34
C GLU A 117 7.64 10.05 7.54
N GLY A 118 8.83 9.88 8.13
CA GLY A 118 9.39 8.58 8.51
C GLY A 118 8.51 7.87 9.54
N ILE A 119 8.12 8.59 10.58
CA ILE A 119 7.19 8.10 11.62
C ILE A 119 5.85 7.67 11.01
N THR A 120 5.29 8.50 10.13
CA THR A 120 4.02 8.19 9.47
C THR A 120 4.15 6.95 8.56
N GLY A 121 5.32 6.76 7.93
CA GLY A 121 5.67 5.58 7.14
C GLY A 121 5.78 4.31 7.98
N LEU A 122 6.49 4.36 9.10
CA LEU A 122 6.61 3.25 10.05
C LEU A 122 5.24 2.85 10.62
N ALA A 123 4.43 3.83 11.01
CA ALA A 123 3.06 3.60 11.46
C ALA A 123 2.16 2.95 10.38
N TRP A 124 2.39 3.27 9.10
CA TRP A 124 1.69 2.61 8.00
C TRP A 124 2.14 1.17 7.81
N LEU A 125 3.44 0.89 7.98
CA LEU A 125 3.99 -0.47 7.91
C LEU A 125 3.55 -1.35 9.07
N ARG A 126 3.56 -0.82 10.31
CA ARG A 126 3.06 -1.52 11.51
C ARG A 126 1.61 -1.97 11.33
N ARG A 127 0.73 -1.07 10.90
CA ARG A 127 -0.70 -1.36 10.67
C ARG A 127 -0.96 -2.42 9.60
N ARG A 128 0.05 -2.77 8.80
CA ARG A 128 0.00 -3.83 7.77
C ARG A 128 0.71 -5.11 8.19
N GLY A 129 1.22 -5.20 9.43
CA GLY A 129 2.00 -6.34 9.90
C GLY A 129 3.39 -6.43 9.25
N ARG A 130 3.94 -5.32 8.75
CA ARG A 130 5.19 -5.29 7.95
C ARG A 130 6.34 -4.60 8.66
N LEU A 131 6.12 -4.20 9.90
CA LEU A 131 7.14 -3.74 10.83
C LEU A 131 7.03 -4.69 12.03
N PRO A 132 7.95 -5.67 12.17
CA PRO A 132 7.92 -6.64 13.27
C PRO A 132 8.74 -6.19 14.49
N VAL A 133 9.59 -5.18 14.31
CA VAL A 133 10.56 -4.72 15.31
C VAL A 133 10.10 -3.43 15.99
N PRO A 134 10.54 -3.11 17.22
CA PRO A 134 10.22 -1.85 17.88
C PRO A 134 10.59 -0.62 17.04
N ALA A 135 9.73 0.40 17.08
CA ALA A 135 9.87 1.64 16.33
C ALA A 135 9.61 2.85 17.24
N VAL A 136 10.61 3.71 17.32
CA VAL A 136 10.67 4.85 18.24
C VAL A 136 10.70 6.14 17.43
N ALA A 137 9.90 7.12 17.84
CA ALA A 137 9.98 8.48 17.33
C ALA A 137 10.85 9.32 18.26
N LEU A 138 11.97 9.84 17.77
CA LEU A 138 12.73 10.88 18.46
C LEU A 138 12.35 12.24 17.89
N VAL A 139 11.52 12.95 18.64
CA VAL A 139 10.92 14.22 18.25
C VAL A 139 11.90 15.34 18.58
N ASN A 140 12.53 15.89 17.56
CA ASN A 140 13.44 17.04 17.68
C ASN A 140 12.72 18.41 17.53
N ASP A 141 11.42 18.42 17.24
CA ASP A 141 10.61 19.64 17.21
C ASP A 141 10.01 19.90 18.61
N PRO A 142 10.30 21.06 19.25
CA PRO A 142 9.67 21.43 20.52
C PRO A 142 8.14 21.44 20.47
N ALA A 143 7.54 21.82 19.33
CA ALA A 143 6.10 21.74 19.11
C ALA A 143 5.76 20.62 18.11
N PRO A 144 5.66 19.35 18.55
CA PRO A 144 5.36 18.23 17.66
C PRO A 144 4.00 18.43 17.00
N HIS A 145 4.03 18.74 15.71
CA HIS A 145 2.82 18.79 14.91
C HIS A 145 2.26 17.38 14.66
N PRO A 146 1.01 17.23 14.21
CA PRO A 146 0.36 15.92 14.21
C PRO A 146 0.98 14.82 13.35
N LEU A 147 1.95 15.09 12.47
CA LEU A 147 2.63 14.00 11.74
C LEU A 147 3.73 13.33 12.59
N TRP A 148 4.19 13.97 13.66
CA TRP A 148 5.09 13.38 14.65
C TRP A 148 4.43 12.33 15.55
N ALA A 149 3.10 12.28 15.57
CA ALA A 149 2.35 11.53 16.57
C ALA A 149 1.61 10.33 15.94
N SER A 150 1.84 9.12 16.44
CA SER A 150 1.14 7.92 15.99
C SER A 150 1.02 6.85 17.07
N PRO A 151 -0.18 6.33 17.40
CA PRO A 151 -0.32 5.25 18.38
C PRO A 151 0.20 3.89 17.89
N ALA A 152 0.69 3.81 16.64
CA ALA A 152 1.25 2.60 16.07
C ALA A 152 2.77 2.46 16.29
N LEU A 153 3.42 3.45 16.89
CA LEU A 153 4.83 3.38 17.32
C LEU A 153 4.89 3.06 18.80
N ASP A 154 5.98 2.43 19.21
CA ASP A 154 6.17 1.87 20.54
C ASP A 154 6.52 2.96 21.57
N LEU A 155 7.17 4.05 21.13
CA LEU A 155 7.53 5.16 22.00
C LEU A 155 7.76 6.46 21.21
N HIS A 156 7.37 7.59 21.78
CA HIS A 156 7.72 8.94 21.32
C HIS A 156 8.53 9.65 22.41
N LEU A 157 9.76 10.01 22.08
CA LEU A 157 10.67 10.79 22.93
C LEU A 157 10.55 12.26 22.53
N VAL A 158 10.17 13.12 23.47
CA VAL A 158 10.01 14.57 23.29
C VAL A 158 10.84 15.32 24.33
N SER A 159 11.31 16.53 24.05
CA SER A 159 12.23 17.23 24.96
C SER A 159 11.57 18.09 26.05
N THR A 160 10.25 18.32 25.99
CA THR A 160 9.51 19.15 26.96
C THR A 160 8.13 18.57 27.29
N GLU A 161 7.58 18.92 28.46
CA GLU A 161 6.24 18.51 28.87
C GLU A 161 5.14 19.16 28.02
N GLU A 162 5.35 20.40 27.59
CA GLU A 162 4.46 21.11 26.67
C GLU A 162 4.40 20.39 25.32
N GLY A 163 5.55 19.94 24.82
CA GLY A 163 5.65 19.11 23.62
C GLY A 163 4.95 17.76 23.81
N ALA A 164 5.09 17.12 24.97
CA ALA A 164 4.39 15.89 25.31
C ALA A 164 2.87 16.07 25.30
N ALA A 165 2.36 17.17 25.87
CA ALA A 165 0.94 17.51 25.88
C ALA A 165 0.39 17.69 24.45
N LEU A 166 1.14 18.39 23.59
CA LEU A 166 0.79 18.55 22.18
C LEU A 166 0.74 17.19 21.44
N LEU A 167 1.71 16.31 21.69
CA LEU A 167 1.77 14.99 21.07
C LEU A 167 0.58 14.12 21.50
N ARG A 168 0.29 14.08 22.81
CA ARG A 168 -0.87 13.35 23.38
C ARG A 168 -2.19 13.85 22.80
N ARG A 169 -2.34 15.17 22.59
CA ARG A 169 -3.51 15.76 21.92
C ARG A 169 -3.60 15.35 20.44
N ALA A 170 -2.48 15.26 19.74
CA ALA A 170 -2.44 14.91 18.33
C ALA A 170 -2.67 13.41 18.05
N ALA A 171 -2.34 12.55 19.00
CA ALA A 171 -2.58 11.11 18.95
C ALA A 171 -2.87 10.54 20.34
N PRO A 172 -4.14 10.57 20.78
CA PRO A 172 -4.55 9.90 22.02
C PRO A 172 -4.17 8.41 21.98
N GLY A 173 -3.50 7.93 23.01
CA GLY A 173 -3.01 6.55 23.10
C GLY A 173 -1.60 6.31 22.55
N ALA A 174 -0.92 7.33 22.00
CA ALA A 174 0.50 7.21 21.68
C ALA A 174 1.34 7.18 22.98
N PRO A 175 2.26 6.20 23.17
CA PRO A 175 3.18 6.23 24.29
C PRO A 175 4.15 7.40 24.14
N VAL A 176 4.23 8.27 25.15
CA VAL A 176 5.06 9.50 25.15
C VAL A 176 5.88 9.58 26.43
N ARG A 177 7.17 9.85 26.28
CA ARG A 177 8.10 10.08 27.39
C ARG A 177 8.89 11.36 27.12
N VAL A 178 9.01 12.20 28.15
CA VAL A 178 9.93 13.34 28.11
C VAL A 178 11.35 12.81 28.27
N ALA A 179 12.22 13.20 27.35
CA ALA A 179 13.57 12.71 27.17
C ALA A 179 14.56 13.88 27.04
N ALA A 180 15.85 13.56 27.08
CA ALA A 180 16.90 14.52 26.87
C ALA A 180 16.88 15.14 25.46
N LEU A 181 17.50 16.31 25.35
CA LEU A 181 17.71 16.97 24.07
C LEU A 181 18.54 16.06 23.13
N PRO A 182 18.10 15.81 21.88
CA PRO A 182 18.79 14.95 20.94
C PRO A 182 20.00 15.62 20.30
N VAL A 183 21.04 15.89 21.11
CA VAL A 183 22.24 16.64 20.73
C VAL A 183 23.50 15.82 21.01
N VAL A 184 24.50 15.93 20.12
CA VAL A 184 25.81 15.25 20.28
C VAL A 184 26.57 15.75 21.51
N SER A 185 27.40 14.92 22.13
CA SER A 185 28.03 15.22 23.45
C SER A 185 29.02 16.39 23.41
N ALA A 186 29.50 16.75 22.22
CA ALA A 186 30.34 17.93 22.02
C ALA A 186 29.65 19.24 22.45
N PHE A 187 28.31 19.29 22.40
CA PHE A 187 27.53 20.40 22.96
C PHE A 187 27.27 20.13 24.44
N ALA A 188 28.20 20.57 25.28
CA ALA A 188 28.10 20.50 26.72
C ALA A 188 28.27 21.89 27.33
N PRO A 189 27.73 22.16 28.52
CA PRO A 189 27.95 23.41 29.22
C PRO A 189 29.46 23.67 29.38
N PRO A 190 29.97 24.83 28.94
CA PRO A 190 31.38 25.17 29.08
C PRO A 190 31.70 25.58 30.52
N GLU A 191 32.99 25.55 30.86
CA GLU A 191 33.51 26.28 32.02
C GLU A 191 33.33 27.79 31.77
N GLU A 192 32.76 28.51 32.73
CA GLU A 192 32.50 29.93 32.58
C GLU A 192 33.78 30.75 32.74
N ALA A 193 34.17 31.44 31.68
CA ALA A 193 35.16 32.51 31.74
C ALA A 193 34.44 33.87 31.64
N PRO A 194 34.64 34.79 32.60
CA PRO A 194 34.06 36.12 32.51
C PRO A 194 34.63 36.87 31.32
N ARG A 195 33.76 37.48 30.51
CA ARG A 195 34.13 38.41 29.45
C ARG A 195 33.65 39.81 29.76
N GLU A 196 34.47 40.81 29.42
CA GLU A 196 34.07 42.23 29.51
C GLU A 196 32.89 42.56 28.60
N ARG A 197 32.79 41.88 27.45
CA ARG A 197 31.69 42.01 26.48
C ARG A 197 31.12 40.64 26.14
N PRO A 198 29.79 40.47 26.16
CA PRO A 198 29.19 39.19 25.79
C PRO A 198 29.33 38.96 24.29
N GLN A 199 29.69 37.72 23.92
CA GLN A 199 29.68 37.27 22.54
C GLN A 199 28.32 36.64 22.19
N VAL A 200 27.76 37.01 21.05
CA VAL A 200 26.47 36.53 20.54
C VAL A 200 26.68 35.75 19.25
N LEU A 201 26.28 34.48 19.23
CA LEU A 201 26.22 33.69 18.01
C LEU A 201 24.87 33.85 17.33
N VAL A 202 24.86 34.36 16.10
CA VAL A 202 23.65 34.47 15.27
C VAL A 202 23.68 33.39 14.19
N SER A 203 22.73 32.46 14.27
CA SER A 203 22.57 31.36 13.31
C SER A 203 21.12 31.16 12.94
N CYS A 204 20.73 31.58 11.72
CA CYS A 204 19.36 31.57 11.22
C CYS A 204 19.03 30.35 10.33
N GLY A 205 19.74 29.23 10.55
CA GLY A 205 19.59 27.99 9.80
C GLY A 205 20.13 28.05 8.35
N SER A 206 20.21 26.90 7.68
CA SER A 206 20.83 26.76 6.35
C SER A 206 20.11 27.53 5.22
N LEU A 207 18.89 28.00 5.46
CA LEU A 207 18.09 28.79 4.52
C LEU A 207 18.03 30.28 4.87
N ALA A 208 18.54 30.68 6.04
CA ALA A 208 18.61 32.06 6.54
C ALA A 208 17.33 32.89 6.32
N PHE A 209 16.19 32.37 6.77
CA PHE A 209 14.93 33.11 6.71
C PHE A 209 14.93 34.33 7.66
N GLY A 210 14.15 35.37 7.33
CA GLY A 210 14.04 36.59 8.14
C GLY A 210 15.14 37.63 7.88
N ASP A 211 15.15 38.70 8.68
CA ASP A 211 16.11 39.80 8.55
C ASP A 211 17.32 39.63 9.48
N VAL A 212 18.21 38.72 9.10
CA VAL A 212 19.45 38.42 9.86
C VAL A 212 20.30 39.67 10.11
N ALA A 213 20.30 40.64 9.18
CA ALA A 213 21.06 41.88 9.34
C ALA A 213 20.45 42.77 10.42
N ALA A 214 19.12 42.88 10.48
CA ALA A 214 18.45 43.62 11.56
C ALA A 214 18.68 42.97 12.93
N VAL A 215 18.72 41.64 13.00
CA VAL A 215 19.06 40.89 14.22
C VAL A 215 20.49 41.19 14.68
N CYS A 216 21.47 41.14 13.77
CA CYS A 216 22.85 41.49 14.09
C CYS A 216 22.97 42.94 14.55
N ALA A 217 22.28 43.87 13.89
CA ALA A 217 22.28 45.28 14.27
C ALA A 217 21.73 45.48 15.70
N GLY A 218 20.64 44.79 16.07
CA GLY A 218 20.08 44.88 17.42
C GLY A 218 21.04 44.36 18.49
N ALA A 219 21.76 43.27 18.23
CA ALA A 219 22.78 42.77 19.14
C ALA A 219 23.98 43.73 19.26
N LEU A 220 24.39 44.37 18.16
CA LEU A 220 25.43 45.41 18.17
C LEU A 220 25.00 46.65 18.96
N ASP A 221 23.75 47.11 18.82
CA ASP A 221 23.21 48.27 19.56
C ASP A 221 23.27 48.06 21.07
N ALA A 222 23.10 46.82 21.54
CA ALA A 222 23.18 46.46 22.95
C ALA A 222 24.63 46.38 23.49
N GLY A 223 25.63 46.53 22.61
CA GLY A 223 27.05 46.54 22.97
C GLY A 223 27.71 45.17 22.99
N ALA A 224 27.15 44.18 22.29
CA ALA A 224 27.70 42.82 22.23
C ALA A 224 28.64 42.61 21.02
N ASP A 225 29.54 41.63 21.14
CA ASP A 225 30.35 41.15 20.01
C ASP A 225 29.54 40.08 19.25
N VAL A 226 29.43 40.19 17.93
CA VAL A 226 28.51 39.35 17.14
C VAL A 226 29.28 38.47 16.18
N VAL A 227 29.08 37.15 16.28
CA VAL A 227 29.54 36.18 15.29
C VAL A 227 28.32 35.68 14.53
N VAL A 228 28.30 35.84 13.20
CA VAL A 228 27.16 35.44 12.36
C VAL A 228 27.63 34.56 11.21
N THR A 229 26.92 33.45 10.98
CA THR A 229 27.12 32.65 9.78
C THR A 229 26.22 33.13 8.63
N ALA A 230 26.84 33.47 7.50
CA ALA A 230 26.13 33.79 6.26
C ALA A 230 25.68 32.53 5.49
N GLY A 231 26.15 31.35 5.89
CA GLY A 231 25.92 30.09 5.19
C GLY A 231 26.38 30.14 3.72
N ARG A 232 25.71 29.37 2.86
CA ARG A 232 26.00 29.33 1.40
C ARG A 232 25.23 30.40 0.60
N LEU A 233 24.94 31.57 1.19
CA LEU A 233 24.06 32.59 0.61
C LEU A 233 24.83 33.91 0.32
N PRO A 234 25.34 34.11 -0.90
CA PRO A 234 26.15 35.30 -1.25
C PRO A 234 25.42 36.64 -1.02
N ALA A 235 24.09 36.66 -1.21
CA ALA A 235 23.29 37.86 -0.99
C ALA A 235 23.24 38.28 0.49
N LEU A 236 23.17 37.31 1.41
CA LEU A 236 23.21 37.58 2.84
C LEU A 236 24.59 38.06 3.26
N ARG A 237 25.66 37.42 2.78
CA ARG A 237 27.05 37.84 3.05
C ARG A 237 27.26 39.32 2.69
N ARG A 238 26.87 39.74 1.48
CA ARG A 238 26.95 41.15 1.06
C ARG A 238 26.13 42.09 1.94
N ARG A 239 24.99 41.65 2.47
CA ARG A 239 24.16 42.46 3.37
C ARG A 239 24.83 42.64 4.73
N LEU A 240 25.40 41.57 5.29
CA LEU A 240 26.13 41.60 6.57
C LEU A 240 27.44 42.38 6.48
N GLN A 241 28.17 42.26 5.37
CA GLN A 241 29.38 43.07 5.11
C GLN A 241 29.06 44.56 4.99
N ARG A 242 27.95 44.92 4.32
CA ARG A 242 27.49 46.31 4.31
C ARG A 242 27.16 46.80 5.71
N LEU A 243 26.46 46.00 6.51
CA LEU A 243 26.19 46.33 7.91
C LEU A 243 27.49 46.57 8.70
N ALA A 244 28.50 45.70 8.55
CA ALA A 244 29.80 45.86 9.20
C ALA A 244 30.50 47.17 8.79
N GLY A 245 30.32 47.64 7.54
CA GLY A 245 30.90 48.90 7.07
C GLY A 245 30.13 50.17 7.43
N THR A 246 28.81 50.08 7.67
CA THR A 246 27.95 51.25 7.91
C THR A 246 27.53 51.43 9.37
N HIS A 247 27.59 50.38 10.18
CA HIS A 247 27.19 50.45 11.59
C HIS A 247 28.32 51.10 12.42
N PRO A 248 28.01 52.01 13.37
CA PRO A 248 29.04 52.65 14.23
C PRO A 248 29.94 51.63 14.93
N ASP A 249 29.35 50.51 15.35
CA ASP A 249 30.03 49.41 16.02
C ASP A 249 30.32 48.20 15.11
N GLY A 250 30.38 48.42 13.80
CA GLY A 250 30.51 47.34 12.81
C GLY A 250 31.80 46.51 12.92
N ALA A 251 32.85 47.06 13.56
CA ALA A 251 34.09 46.34 13.87
C ALA A 251 33.88 45.13 14.81
N ARG A 252 32.75 45.07 15.54
CA ARG A 252 32.37 43.96 16.42
C ARG A 252 31.59 42.85 15.70
N LEU A 253 31.34 42.98 14.40
CA LEU A 253 30.60 41.99 13.60
C LEU A 253 31.55 41.08 12.82
N THR A 254 31.66 39.83 13.24
CA THR A 254 32.41 38.78 12.54
C THR A 254 31.49 37.98 11.64
N VAL A 255 31.67 38.09 10.32
CA VAL A 255 30.86 37.37 9.31
C VAL A 255 31.64 36.18 8.78
N VAL A 256 31.20 34.97 9.13
CA VAL A 256 31.79 33.71 8.64
C VAL A 256 30.90 33.06 7.58
N ASP A 257 31.51 32.36 6.63
CA ASP A 257 30.75 31.65 5.58
C ASP A 257 30.14 30.36 6.12
N TRP A 258 30.93 29.59 6.87
CA TRP A 258 30.54 28.35 7.49
C TRP A 258 31.26 28.18 8.83
N ILE A 259 30.61 27.53 9.79
CA ILE A 259 31.21 27.17 11.07
C ILE A 259 31.45 25.67 11.03
N ASP A 260 32.72 25.26 10.97
CA ASP A 260 33.11 23.85 10.89
C ASP A 260 32.90 23.11 12.22
N ASP A 261 33.14 23.79 13.35
CA ASP A 261 32.87 23.30 14.70
C ASP A 261 31.78 24.14 15.40
N PRO A 262 30.49 23.83 15.17
CA PRO A 262 29.39 24.55 15.80
C PRO A 262 29.32 24.38 17.32
N ALA A 263 29.86 23.28 17.85
CA ALA A 263 29.86 23.01 19.28
C ALA A 263 30.82 23.95 20.01
N THR A 264 32.03 24.12 19.50
CA THR A 264 32.98 25.09 20.05
C THR A 264 32.47 26.53 19.89
N ALA A 265 31.97 26.92 18.71
CA ALA A 265 31.42 28.26 18.51
C ALA A 265 30.27 28.60 19.48
N THR A 266 29.39 27.63 19.74
CA THR A 266 28.27 27.79 20.69
C THR A 266 28.76 27.83 22.14
N ARG A 267 29.73 26.99 22.51
CA ARG A 267 30.37 27.02 23.83
C ARG A 267 31.17 28.29 24.06
N GLU A 268 31.75 28.88 23.03
CA GLU A 268 32.47 30.14 23.13
C GLU A 268 31.56 31.35 23.13
N SER A 269 30.28 31.23 22.82
CA SER A 269 29.33 32.36 22.84
C SER A 269 28.59 32.47 24.17
N ASP A 270 28.30 33.68 24.64
CA ASP A 270 27.56 33.94 25.88
C ASP A 270 26.05 33.77 25.72
N MET A 271 25.53 33.92 24.50
CA MET A 271 24.13 33.69 24.14
C MET A 271 24.00 33.38 22.64
N VAL A 272 22.88 32.76 22.25
CA VAL A 272 22.61 32.37 20.86
C VAL A 272 21.30 32.99 20.38
N ILE A 273 21.33 33.59 19.18
CA ILE A 273 20.15 34.08 18.48
C ILE A 273 19.89 33.21 17.25
N THR A 274 18.65 32.74 17.13
CA THR A 274 18.17 32.02 15.95
C THR A 274 16.72 32.40 15.63
N ASN A 275 16.20 31.96 14.48
CA ASN A 275 14.87 32.29 13.96
C ASN A 275 13.89 31.10 14.03
N GLY A 276 14.25 30.02 14.71
CA GLY A 276 13.39 28.84 14.90
C GLY A 276 13.89 27.90 15.98
N GLY A 277 13.00 27.11 16.56
CA GLY A 277 13.34 26.11 17.59
C GLY A 277 13.87 24.79 17.01
N GLY A 278 14.78 24.84 16.03
CA GLY A 278 15.37 23.65 15.40
C GLY A 278 16.67 23.19 16.09
N ALA A 279 17.53 22.46 15.37
CA ALA A 279 18.77 21.90 15.94
C ALA A 279 19.67 22.93 16.65
N THR A 280 19.89 24.11 16.05
CA THR A 280 20.67 25.19 16.68
C THR A 280 20.10 25.66 18.01
N ALA A 281 18.77 25.67 18.17
CA ALA A 281 18.15 25.98 19.45
C ALA A 281 18.42 24.89 20.48
N LEU A 282 18.28 23.62 20.12
CA LEU A 282 18.56 22.49 21.02
C LEU A 282 20.06 22.44 21.41
N GLU A 283 20.95 22.72 20.46
CA GLU A 283 22.40 22.81 20.64
C GLU A 283 22.78 23.92 21.63
N ALA A 284 22.18 25.12 21.49
CA ALA A 284 22.36 26.22 22.43
C ALA A 284 21.89 25.85 23.84
N LEU A 285 20.72 25.21 23.94
CA LEU A 285 20.16 24.74 25.21
C LEU A 285 21.06 23.67 25.84
N ALA A 286 21.60 22.73 25.07
CA ALA A 286 22.52 21.70 25.56
C ALA A 286 23.84 22.29 26.11
N CYS A 287 24.30 23.43 25.55
CA CYS A 287 25.41 24.20 26.09
C CYS A 287 25.03 25.14 27.26
N ALA A 288 23.79 25.06 27.77
CA ALA A 288 23.23 25.96 28.77
C ALA A 288 23.36 27.46 28.40
N ARG A 289 23.27 27.79 27.11
CA ARG A 289 23.33 29.18 26.63
C ARG A 289 21.94 29.81 26.55
N PRO A 290 21.76 31.06 27.03
CA PRO A 290 20.54 31.83 26.80
C PRO A 290 20.17 31.84 25.31
N LEU A 291 18.91 31.50 25.02
CA LEU A 291 18.40 31.35 23.67
C LEU A 291 17.39 32.45 23.35
N LEU A 292 17.68 33.25 22.32
CA LEU A 292 16.80 34.28 21.79
C LEU A 292 16.26 33.86 20.43
N LEU A 293 14.93 33.87 20.28
CA LEU A 293 14.23 33.49 19.07
C LEU A 293 13.73 34.75 18.34
N ALA A 294 14.51 35.24 17.38
CA ALA A 294 14.24 36.46 16.65
C ALA A 294 13.33 36.21 15.44
N ASP A 295 12.20 36.91 15.39
CA ASP A 295 11.19 36.85 14.33
C ASP A 295 10.93 35.42 13.77
N PRO A 296 10.38 34.50 14.59
CA PRO A 296 10.26 33.09 14.23
C PRO A 296 9.52 32.84 12.92
N ILE A 297 10.00 31.86 12.15
CA ILE A 297 9.44 31.50 10.84
C ILE A 297 7.97 31.04 10.98
N PRO A 298 7.05 31.41 10.06
CA PRO A 298 5.65 30.99 10.12
C PRO A 298 5.43 29.47 10.18
N GLY A 299 4.34 29.04 10.82
CA GLY A 299 3.99 27.63 10.97
C GLY A 299 4.77 26.95 12.11
N HIS A 300 5.51 25.88 11.81
CA HIS A 300 6.23 25.09 12.81
C HIS A 300 7.32 25.90 13.55
N GLY A 301 8.00 26.86 12.90
CA GLY A 301 9.02 27.70 13.55
C GLY A 301 8.44 28.55 14.70
N ARG A 302 7.30 29.20 14.46
CA ARG A 302 6.54 29.96 15.45
C ARG A 302 5.99 29.07 16.56
N ALA A 303 5.42 27.92 16.22
CA ALA A 303 4.92 26.96 17.22
C ALA A 303 6.05 26.46 18.12
N ASN A 304 7.21 26.11 17.57
CA ASN A 304 8.39 25.71 18.33
C ASN A 304 8.86 26.82 19.26
N ALA A 305 8.86 28.07 18.79
CA ALA A 305 9.26 29.22 19.59
C ALA A 305 8.29 29.47 20.76
N GLU A 306 6.98 29.39 20.51
CA GLU A 306 5.95 29.53 21.54
C GLU A 306 6.06 28.44 22.61
N VAL A 307 6.36 27.19 22.23
CA VAL A 307 6.58 26.10 23.20
C VAL A 307 7.86 26.29 24.00
N LEU A 308 8.98 26.65 23.37
CA LEU A 308 10.24 26.90 24.10
C LEU A 308 10.11 28.09 25.06
N ALA A 309 9.38 29.14 24.67
CA ALA A 309 9.11 30.26 25.55
C ALA A 309 8.18 29.90 26.71
N ALA A 310 7.10 29.14 26.46
CA ALA A 310 6.20 28.66 27.50
C ALA A 310 6.93 27.75 28.52
N ALA A 311 7.87 26.93 28.04
CA ALA A 311 8.71 26.07 28.89
C ALA A 311 9.78 26.85 29.70
N GLY A 312 9.94 28.16 29.45
CA GLY A 312 10.96 29.01 30.05
C GLY A 312 12.39 28.75 29.52
N LEU A 313 12.51 28.17 28.33
CA LEU A 313 13.79 27.80 27.71
C LEU A 313 14.31 28.85 26.72
N ALA A 314 13.44 29.71 26.20
CA ALA A 314 13.82 30.73 25.22
C ALA A 314 13.01 32.02 25.39
N ARG A 315 13.54 33.13 24.87
CA ARG A 315 12.80 34.40 24.77
C ARG A 315 12.53 34.73 23.31
N ILE A 316 11.27 35.06 22.99
CA ILE A 316 10.89 35.51 21.65
C ILE A 316 11.16 37.01 21.52
N CYS A 317 11.92 37.39 20.50
CA CYS A 317 12.28 38.77 20.19
C CYS A 317 11.64 39.19 18.87
N ARG A 318 11.06 40.39 18.80
CA ARG A 318 10.45 40.94 17.57
C ARG A 318 11.25 42.12 17.04
N GLY A 319 11.74 41.98 15.81
CA GLY A 319 12.55 43.00 15.13
C GLY A 319 13.85 43.37 15.87
N ARG A 320 14.51 44.42 15.36
CA ARG A 320 15.79 44.94 15.89
C ARG A 320 15.68 45.37 17.36
N THR A 321 14.63 46.11 17.71
CA THR A 321 14.45 46.65 19.08
C THR A 321 14.28 45.55 20.11
N GLY A 322 13.44 44.54 19.84
CA GLY A 322 13.23 43.45 20.78
C GLY A 322 14.47 42.56 20.96
N VAL A 323 15.33 42.47 19.95
CA VAL A 323 16.65 41.83 20.08
C VAL A 323 17.57 42.68 20.96
N ALA A 324 17.66 43.99 20.70
CA ALA A 324 18.51 44.89 21.49
C ALA A 324 18.14 44.90 22.98
N GLU A 325 16.85 44.95 23.31
CA GLU A 325 16.36 44.89 24.70
C GLU A 325 16.76 43.59 25.39
N ALA A 326 16.55 42.44 24.72
CA ALA A 326 16.87 41.14 25.29
C ALA A 326 18.39 40.92 25.48
N VAL A 327 19.20 41.38 24.53
CA VAL A 327 20.67 41.31 24.64
C VAL A 327 21.18 42.27 25.71
N ALA A 328 20.61 43.46 25.83
CA ALA A 328 20.98 44.43 26.87
C ALA A 328 20.67 43.90 28.27
N GLU A 329 19.55 43.21 28.46
CA GLU A 329 19.22 42.54 29.73
C GLU A 329 20.21 41.42 30.07
N LEU A 330 20.53 40.56 29.10
CA LEU A 330 21.47 39.44 29.29
C LEU A 330 22.95 39.85 29.26
N ARG A 331 23.24 41.14 29.02
CA ARG A 331 24.57 41.70 29.19
C ARG A 331 24.94 41.80 30.66
N ASP A 332 23.97 42.04 31.54
CA ASP A 332 24.18 41.95 32.99
C ASP A 332 24.59 40.52 33.38
N PRO A 333 25.80 40.32 33.95
CA PRO A 333 26.27 38.99 34.36
C PRO A 333 25.34 38.32 35.37
N GLY A 334 24.67 39.10 36.24
CA GLY A 334 23.73 38.58 37.23
C GLY A 334 22.49 37.96 36.57
N ALA A 335 21.81 38.73 35.72
CA ALA A 335 20.66 38.25 34.94
C ALA A 335 21.04 37.03 34.07
N ARG A 336 22.19 37.06 33.40
CA ARG A 336 22.68 35.93 32.58
C ARG A 336 22.94 34.68 33.42
N ALA A 337 23.59 34.81 34.57
CA ALA A 337 23.91 33.69 35.44
C ALA A 337 22.64 32.98 35.97
N VAL A 338 21.56 33.73 36.23
CA VAL A 338 20.26 33.14 36.62
C VAL A 338 19.73 32.23 35.52
N VAL A 339 19.69 32.71 34.27
CA VAL A 339 19.23 31.92 33.12
C VAL A 339 20.11 30.68 32.90
N VAL A 340 21.43 30.83 32.95
CA VAL A 340 22.37 29.70 32.77
C VAL A 340 22.21 28.67 33.88
N LYS A 341 22.07 29.10 35.14
CA LYS A 341 21.83 28.20 36.29
C LYS A 341 20.52 27.42 36.13
N ASP A 342 19.46 28.08 35.68
CA ASP A 342 18.17 27.45 35.43
C ASP A 342 18.24 26.41 34.32
N LEU A 343 18.95 26.72 33.23
CA LEU A 343 19.19 25.78 32.13
C LEU A 343 20.02 24.57 32.59
N ARG A 344 21.14 24.77 33.30
CA ARG A 344 21.98 23.68 33.81
C ARG A 344 21.20 22.70 34.69
N ARG A 345 20.42 23.22 35.65
CA ARG A 345 19.56 22.39 36.52
C ARG A 345 18.57 21.53 35.73
N ARG A 346 18.04 22.03 34.61
CA ARG A 346 17.13 21.27 33.74
C ARG A 346 17.86 20.19 32.94
N LEU A 347 19.07 20.49 32.48
CA LEU A 347 19.91 19.53 31.77
C LEU A 347 20.38 18.39 32.68
N GLU A 348 20.69 18.66 33.96
CA GLU A 348 21.08 17.63 34.94
C GLU A 348 20.01 16.54 35.12
N ALA A 349 18.74 16.89 34.94
CA ALA A 349 17.62 15.95 35.01
C ALA A 349 17.44 15.10 33.73
N GLN A 350 18.17 15.41 32.67
CA GLN A 350 18.02 14.83 31.34
C GLN A 350 19.28 14.08 30.92
N ASP A 351 19.14 12.80 30.57
CA ASP A 351 20.26 11.95 30.20
C ASP A 351 19.94 11.14 28.94
N LEU A 352 20.55 11.53 27.81
CA LEU A 352 20.35 10.87 26.53
C LEU A 352 20.95 9.46 26.51
N ASP A 353 22.01 9.18 27.29
CA ASP A 353 22.55 7.83 27.41
C ASP A 353 21.53 6.91 28.06
N ARG A 354 20.91 7.34 29.16
CA ARG A 354 19.81 6.62 29.80
C ARG A 354 18.63 6.41 28.86
N ASP A 355 18.27 7.44 28.09
CA ASP A 355 17.14 7.37 27.16
C ASP A 355 17.36 6.39 26.02
N VAL A 356 18.58 6.34 25.46
CA VAL A 356 18.97 5.39 24.40
C VAL A 356 19.12 3.99 24.97
N ALA A 357 19.73 3.82 26.15
CA ALA A 357 19.85 2.53 26.81
C ALA A 357 18.47 1.88 27.07
N ALA A 358 17.49 2.69 27.47
CA ALA A 358 16.11 2.21 27.68
C ALA A 358 15.44 1.65 26.42
N LEU A 359 15.94 1.98 25.21
CA LEU A 359 15.38 1.46 23.95
C LEU A 359 15.67 -0.03 23.74
N ALA A 360 16.76 -0.56 24.31
CA ALA A 360 17.07 -2.00 24.29
C ALA A 360 16.02 -2.83 25.05
N GLY A 361 15.27 -2.18 25.95
CA GLY A 361 14.20 -2.75 26.76
C GLY A 361 12.84 -2.84 26.06
N LEU A 362 12.70 -2.38 24.82
CA LEU A 362 11.44 -2.46 24.09
C LEU A 362 11.26 -3.91 23.59
N GLY A 363 10.37 -4.67 24.26
CA GLY A 363 10.09 -6.08 23.95
C GLY A 363 9.53 -6.30 22.54
N ALA A 364 9.43 -7.59 22.14
CA ALA A 364 8.77 -7.98 20.90
C ALA A 364 7.37 -7.37 20.82
N VAL A 365 7.07 -6.74 19.68
CA VAL A 365 5.87 -5.91 19.53
C VAL A 365 4.63 -6.80 19.47
N ASP A 366 3.69 -6.58 20.39
CA ASP A 366 2.34 -7.14 20.26
C ASP A 366 1.76 -6.68 18.91
N PRO A 367 1.32 -7.60 18.04
CA PRO A 367 0.77 -7.21 16.75
C PRO A 367 -0.40 -6.27 16.99
N VAL A 368 -0.22 -5.00 16.58
CA VAL A 368 -1.32 -4.04 16.52
C VAL A 368 -2.44 -4.72 15.73
N PRO A 369 -3.66 -4.86 16.29
CA PRO A 369 -4.74 -5.56 15.60
C PRO A 369 -4.91 -4.94 14.21
N PRO A 370 -4.91 -5.76 13.15
CA PRO A 370 -4.91 -5.26 11.78
C PRO A 370 -6.11 -4.33 11.62
N VAL A 371 -5.86 -3.14 11.07
CA VAL A 371 -6.95 -2.22 10.71
C VAL A 371 -7.80 -2.93 9.67
N GLU A 372 -8.99 -3.41 10.07
CA GLU A 372 -9.94 -4.08 9.20
C GLU A 372 -10.13 -3.26 7.90
N GLU A 373 -9.60 -3.71 6.77
CA GLU A 373 -9.67 -2.98 5.50
C GLU A 373 -11.08 -3.14 4.90
N ARG A 374 -11.74 -2.04 4.51
CA ARG A 374 -13.07 -2.13 3.88
C ARG A 374 -12.97 -2.91 2.56
N LEU A 375 -13.88 -3.87 2.34
CA LEU A 375 -14.01 -4.54 1.06
C LEU A 375 -14.34 -3.52 -0.03
N ARG A 376 -13.72 -3.67 -1.20
CA ARG A 376 -14.07 -2.85 -2.35
C ARG A 376 -15.48 -3.24 -2.82
N PRO A 377 -16.26 -2.31 -3.38
CA PRO A 377 -17.59 -2.62 -3.90
C PRO A 377 -17.63 -3.82 -4.86
N GLN A 378 -16.59 -3.97 -5.70
CA GLN A 378 -16.49 -5.07 -6.65
C GLN A 378 -16.26 -6.43 -5.98
N ASP A 379 -15.57 -6.45 -4.83
CA ASP A 379 -15.32 -7.68 -4.06
C ASP A 379 -16.55 -8.04 -3.21
N ALA A 380 -17.22 -7.03 -2.64
CA ALA A 380 -18.45 -7.18 -1.88
C ALA A 380 -19.61 -7.75 -2.71
N LEU A 381 -19.62 -7.52 -4.03
CA LEU A 381 -20.58 -8.09 -4.97
C LEU A 381 -20.71 -9.61 -4.76
N PHE A 382 -19.59 -10.33 -4.76
CA PHE A 382 -19.58 -11.79 -4.69
C PHE A 382 -19.98 -12.31 -3.31
N VAL A 383 -19.73 -11.55 -2.24
CA VAL A 383 -20.24 -11.89 -0.90
C VAL A 383 -21.76 -11.77 -0.86
N HIS A 384 -22.32 -10.72 -1.48
CA HIS A 384 -23.76 -10.47 -1.49
C HIS A 384 -24.54 -11.34 -2.49
N ALA A 385 -23.90 -11.72 -3.60
CA ALA A 385 -24.46 -12.60 -4.63
C ALA A 385 -24.50 -14.07 -4.16
N ALA A 386 -23.69 -14.46 -3.18
CA ALA A 386 -23.68 -15.82 -2.66
C ALA A 386 -25.03 -16.19 -2.00
N THR A 387 -25.48 -17.40 -2.32
CA THR A 387 -26.58 -18.13 -1.67
C THR A 387 -26.11 -19.54 -1.30
N PRO A 388 -26.83 -20.28 -0.44
CA PRO A 388 -26.49 -21.66 -0.14
C PRO A 388 -26.40 -22.56 -1.39
N GLU A 389 -27.27 -22.33 -2.37
CA GLU A 389 -27.32 -23.08 -3.63
C GLU A 389 -26.25 -22.62 -4.63
N VAL A 390 -25.88 -21.34 -4.58
CA VAL A 390 -24.95 -20.71 -5.53
C VAL A 390 -23.77 -20.06 -4.78
N PRO A 391 -22.86 -20.88 -4.22
CA PRO A 391 -21.67 -20.37 -3.56
C PRO A 391 -20.76 -19.67 -4.56
N GLN A 392 -20.27 -18.48 -4.22
CA GLN A 392 -19.38 -17.68 -5.07
C GLN A 392 -17.92 -18.11 -4.91
N GLN A 393 -17.62 -19.33 -5.33
CA GLN A 393 -16.30 -19.94 -5.27
C GLN A 393 -15.73 -20.21 -6.66
N VAL A 394 -14.47 -19.85 -6.85
CA VAL A 394 -13.67 -20.06 -8.07
C VAL A 394 -12.52 -20.99 -7.76
N GLY A 395 -11.93 -21.61 -8.76
CA GLY A 395 -10.75 -22.42 -8.54
C GLY A 395 -10.30 -23.19 -9.75
N ALA A 396 -9.53 -24.24 -9.54
CA ALA A 396 -9.06 -25.10 -10.62
C ALA A 396 -8.68 -26.50 -10.13
N ARG A 397 -8.72 -27.46 -11.05
CA ARG A 397 -7.97 -28.71 -10.96
C ARG A 397 -6.64 -28.55 -11.70
N ILE A 398 -5.54 -28.77 -11.01
CA ILE A 398 -4.18 -28.66 -11.55
C ILE A 398 -3.60 -30.07 -11.64
N THR A 399 -3.53 -30.62 -12.85
CA THR A 399 -2.96 -31.96 -13.09
C THR A 399 -1.44 -31.88 -13.19
N VAL A 400 -0.77 -32.82 -12.52
CA VAL A 400 0.68 -32.95 -12.47
C VAL A 400 1.09 -34.35 -12.92
N GLU A 401 1.99 -34.42 -13.90
CA GLU A 401 2.55 -35.67 -14.42
C GLU A 401 3.99 -35.85 -13.93
N GLY A 402 4.33 -37.06 -13.47
CA GLY A 402 5.69 -37.40 -13.02
C GLY A 402 6.04 -36.95 -11.59
N ALA A 403 5.08 -36.45 -10.81
CA ALA A 403 5.29 -36.15 -9.40
C ALA A 403 5.07 -37.40 -8.52
N PRO A 404 5.83 -37.57 -7.41
CA PRO A 404 5.61 -38.67 -6.47
C PRO A 404 4.21 -38.64 -5.84
N ALA A 405 3.56 -39.80 -5.75
CA ALA A 405 2.20 -39.93 -5.18
C ALA A 405 2.14 -39.68 -3.66
N GLU A 406 3.23 -39.93 -2.94
CA GLU A 406 3.28 -39.76 -1.49
C GLU A 406 3.77 -38.37 -1.07
N GLY A 407 3.34 -37.93 0.12
CA GLY A 407 3.87 -36.71 0.75
C GLY A 407 3.31 -35.39 0.18
N TRP A 408 2.20 -35.42 -0.56
CA TRP A 408 1.54 -34.21 -1.07
C TRP A 408 1.11 -33.26 0.04
N VAL A 409 0.48 -33.77 1.10
CA VAL A 409 -0.02 -32.95 2.22
C VAL A 409 1.12 -32.19 2.90
N ALA A 410 2.21 -32.89 3.26
CA ALA A 410 3.37 -32.28 3.89
C ALA A 410 4.04 -31.22 2.98
N HIS A 411 4.03 -31.44 1.67
CA HIS A 411 4.57 -30.46 0.73
C HIS A 411 3.69 -29.24 0.57
N LEU A 412 2.37 -29.42 0.44
CA LEU A 412 1.43 -28.30 0.44
C LEU A 412 1.56 -27.50 1.74
N ASP A 413 1.69 -28.16 2.89
CA ASP A 413 1.93 -27.48 4.17
C ASP A 413 3.21 -26.63 4.14
N GLY A 414 4.31 -27.19 3.64
CA GLY A 414 5.56 -26.46 3.48
C GLY A 414 5.41 -25.23 2.56
N LEU A 415 4.70 -25.38 1.43
CA LEU A 415 4.42 -24.29 0.51
C LEU A 415 3.55 -23.19 1.15
N VAL A 416 2.50 -23.57 1.89
CA VAL A 416 1.64 -22.62 2.59
C VAL A 416 2.45 -21.82 3.61
N ARG A 417 3.23 -22.48 4.48
CA ARG A 417 4.08 -21.80 5.48
C ARG A 417 5.11 -20.87 4.83
N ALA A 418 5.75 -21.32 3.75
CA ALA A 418 6.85 -20.59 3.13
C ALA A 418 6.40 -19.45 2.19
N ARG A 419 5.23 -19.58 1.55
CA ARG A 419 4.84 -18.71 0.43
C ARG A 419 3.53 -17.96 0.65
N ALA A 420 2.54 -18.52 1.35
CA ALA A 420 1.26 -17.84 1.56
C ALA A 420 1.39 -16.47 2.28
N PRO A 421 2.26 -16.30 3.30
CA PRO A 421 2.50 -15.00 3.95
C PRO A 421 2.97 -13.87 3.01
N HIS A 422 3.46 -14.23 1.81
CA HIS A 422 3.97 -13.30 0.81
C HIS A 422 3.00 -13.05 -0.35
N LEU A 423 1.80 -13.65 -0.27
CA LEU A 423 0.75 -13.57 -1.26
C LEU A 423 -0.46 -12.86 -0.64
N ASP A 424 -0.61 -11.57 -0.94
CA ASP A 424 -1.70 -10.70 -0.43
C ASP A 424 -3.11 -11.28 -0.64
N LEU A 425 -3.30 -12.14 -1.63
CA LEU A 425 -4.56 -12.85 -1.86
C LEU A 425 -4.83 -13.93 -0.79
N LEU A 426 -3.79 -14.64 -0.33
CA LEU A 426 -3.90 -15.77 0.58
C LEU A 426 -3.81 -15.38 2.07
N THR A 427 -3.40 -14.15 2.37
CA THR A 427 -3.41 -13.59 3.73
C THR A 427 -4.71 -12.87 4.09
N ARG A 428 -5.76 -13.04 3.28
CA ARG A 428 -7.04 -12.33 3.44
C ARG A 428 -8.18 -13.33 3.60
N GLY A 429 -9.09 -13.00 4.50
CA GLY A 429 -10.38 -13.64 4.68
C GLY A 429 -11.46 -12.60 4.99
N LEU A 430 -12.73 -12.96 4.91
CA LEU A 430 -13.81 -12.04 5.25
C LEU A 430 -13.92 -11.90 6.78
N ALA A 431 -13.95 -10.67 7.29
CA ALA A 431 -14.28 -10.42 8.69
C ALA A 431 -15.79 -10.69 8.92
N PRO A 432 -16.20 -11.11 10.13
CA PRO A 432 -17.61 -11.36 10.43
C PRO A 432 -18.51 -10.17 10.03
N PRO A 433 -19.57 -10.40 9.23
CA PRO A 433 -20.40 -9.32 8.72
C PRO A 433 -21.16 -8.62 9.85
N ARG A 434 -21.26 -7.30 9.77
CA ARG A 434 -22.04 -6.46 10.71
C ARG A 434 -23.12 -5.71 9.91
N PRO A 435 -24.42 -5.85 10.23
CA PRO A 435 -25.51 -5.35 9.37
C PRO A 435 -25.44 -3.86 9.01
N ASP A 436 -25.00 -3.01 9.95
CA ASP A 436 -24.95 -1.55 9.79
C ASP A 436 -23.56 -1.02 9.35
N ARG A 437 -22.62 -1.93 9.02
CA ARG A 437 -21.27 -1.54 8.59
C ARG A 437 -20.91 -2.18 7.25
N PRO A 438 -20.10 -1.51 6.42
CA PRO A 438 -19.55 -2.14 5.23
C PRO A 438 -18.74 -3.39 5.58
N LEU A 439 -18.75 -4.37 4.68
CA LEU A 439 -17.92 -5.58 4.78
C LEU A 439 -16.44 -5.22 4.86
N ARG A 440 -15.66 -6.02 5.60
CA ARG A 440 -14.24 -5.78 5.84
C ARG A 440 -13.41 -7.06 5.71
N TRP A 441 -12.15 -6.90 5.34
CA TRP A 441 -11.15 -7.94 5.31
C TRP A 441 -10.61 -8.18 6.71
N ARG A 442 -10.50 -9.46 7.06
CA ARG A 442 -9.61 -9.99 8.09
C ARG A 442 -8.29 -10.33 7.42
N HIS A 443 -7.18 -9.89 8.02
CA HIS A 443 -5.84 -10.21 7.52
C HIS A 443 -5.19 -11.24 8.44
N ASP A 444 -4.83 -12.39 7.88
CA ASP A 444 -4.03 -13.42 8.53
C ASP A 444 -2.62 -13.41 7.92
N PRO A 445 -1.63 -12.80 8.60
CA PRO A 445 -0.28 -12.68 8.07
C PRO A 445 0.46 -14.02 7.97
N ALA A 446 0.00 -15.06 8.66
CA ALA A 446 0.64 -16.37 8.67
C ALA A 446 -0.42 -17.48 8.60
N PRO A 447 -1.05 -17.68 7.42
CA PRO A 447 -2.10 -18.67 7.24
C PRO A 447 -1.67 -20.06 7.72
N ASP A 448 -2.44 -20.65 8.64
CA ASP A 448 -2.15 -21.98 9.16
C ASP A 448 -2.48 -23.06 8.11
N PRO A 449 -1.50 -23.86 7.64
CA PRO A 449 -1.79 -24.91 6.68
C PRO A 449 -2.88 -25.89 7.12
N LEU A 450 -3.01 -26.15 8.43
CA LEU A 450 -4.04 -27.06 8.95
C LEU A 450 -5.46 -26.59 8.63
N ALA A 451 -5.67 -25.27 8.49
CA ALA A 451 -6.94 -24.70 8.11
C ALA A 451 -7.17 -24.71 6.58
N HIS A 452 -6.10 -24.66 5.77
CA HIS A 452 -6.19 -24.43 4.33
C HIS A 452 -5.92 -25.66 3.45
N VAL A 453 -5.23 -26.67 3.97
CA VAL A 453 -4.91 -27.89 3.21
C VAL A 453 -5.67 -29.05 3.86
N ARG A 454 -6.46 -29.78 3.08
CA ARG A 454 -7.12 -31.00 3.56
C ARG A 454 -6.09 -32.09 3.81
N ARG A 455 -6.30 -32.84 4.88
CA ARG A 455 -5.30 -33.79 5.41
C ARG A 455 -5.27 -35.12 4.66
N GLU A 456 -6.36 -35.44 3.99
CA GLU A 456 -6.50 -36.66 3.20
C GLU A 456 -5.96 -36.45 1.78
N VAL A 457 -5.52 -37.51 1.13
CA VAL A 457 -5.23 -37.53 -0.31
C VAL A 457 -6.27 -38.43 -0.95
N TRP A 458 -7.12 -37.86 -1.82
CA TRP A 458 -8.20 -38.63 -2.45
C TRP A 458 -7.68 -39.55 -3.54
N ARG A 459 -8.17 -40.78 -3.56
CA ARG A 459 -7.92 -41.77 -4.62
C ARG A 459 -8.99 -41.66 -5.70
N ILE A 460 -8.56 -41.54 -6.95
CA ILE A 460 -9.45 -41.37 -8.10
C ILE A 460 -9.43 -42.63 -8.96
N GLY A 461 -10.59 -43.24 -9.10
CA GLY A 461 -10.77 -44.48 -9.86
C GLY A 461 -12.03 -45.22 -9.42
N PRO A 462 -12.43 -46.30 -10.11
CA PRO A 462 -13.67 -47.03 -9.83
C PRO A 462 -13.78 -47.52 -8.37
N GLU A 463 -12.65 -47.84 -7.74
CA GLU A 463 -12.54 -48.29 -6.34
C GLU A 463 -11.96 -47.23 -5.40
N GLY A 464 -11.74 -46.01 -5.90
CA GLY A 464 -11.24 -44.88 -5.12
C GLY A 464 -12.32 -44.14 -4.34
N ASP A 465 -11.94 -43.07 -3.66
CA ASP A 465 -12.87 -42.17 -2.95
C ASP A 465 -13.86 -41.49 -3.92
N HIS A 466 -13.41 -41.28 -5.16
CA HIS A 466 -14.26 -40.76 -6.24
C HIS A 466 -14.07 -41.55 -7.54
N PRO A 467 -15.16 -41.89 -8.26
CA PRO A 467 -15.11 -42.73 -9.46
C PRO A 467 -14.46 -42.06 -10.68
N SER A 468 -14.38 -40.72 -10.67
CA SER A 468 -13.76 -39.94 -11.74
C SER A 468 -13.27 -38.59 -11.21
N TRP A 469 -12.42 -37.95 -12.00
CA TRP A 469 -11.96 -36.60 -11.70
C TRP A 469 -13.10 -35.56 -11.68
N ASP A 470 -14.08 -35.69 -12.57
CA ASP A 470 -15.26 -34.81 -12.60
C ASP A 470 -16.10 -34.96 -11.32
N ALA A 471 -16.22 -36.20 -10.80
CA ALA A 471 -16.89 -36.47 -9.53
C ALA A 471 -16.12 -35.85 -8.34
N ALA A 472 -14.79 -35.96 -8.32
CA ALA A 472 -13.96 -35.35 -7.28
C ALA A 472 -14.02 -33.81 -7.29
N VAL A 473 -13.94 -33.19 -8.47
CA VAL A 473 -14.10 -31.73 -8.59
C VAL A 473 -15.51 -31.31 -8.18
N THR A 474 -16.53 -32.07 -8.56
CA THR A 474 -17.92 -31.79 -8.15
C THR A 474 -18.06 -31.85 -6.62
N ALA A 475 -17.51 -32.89 -5.98
CA ALA A 475 -17.54 -33.08 -4.53
C ALA A 475 -16.77 -31.98 -3.78
N PHE A 476 -15.56 -31.62 -4.23
CA PHE A 476 -14.73 -30.59 -3.59
C PHE A 476 -15.38 -29.21 -3.57
N PHE A 477 -16.23 -28.92 -4.55
CA PHE A 477 -16.98 -27.67 -4.67
C PHE A 477 -18.47 -27.82 -4.33
N ALA A 478 -18.88 -28.93 -3.69
CA ALA A 478 -20.26 -29.13 -3.26
C ALA A 478 -20.62 -28.22 -2.07
N ASP A 479 -19.73 -28.18 -1.07
CA ASP A 479 -19.90 -27.32 0.10
C ASP A 479 -19.42 -25.89 -0.18
N ALA A 480 -20.13 -24.92 0.41
CA ALA A 480 -19.71 -23.54 0.40
C ALA A 480 -18.43 -23.35 1.24
N LEU A 481 -17.38 -22.82 0.63
CA LEU A 481 -16.17 -22.39 1.33
C LEU A 481 -16.50 -21.27 2.33
N ASP A 482 -16.02 -21.39 3.58
CA ASP A 482 -16.12 -20.31 4.56
C ASP A 482 -15.42 -19.05 4.01
N PRO A 483 -16.15 -17.93 3.77
CA PRO A 483 -15.55 -16.69 3.30
C PRO A 483 -14.48 -16.14 4.27
N GLY A 484 -14.59 -16.48 5.57
CA GLY A 484 -13.60 -16.14 6.59
C GLY A 484 -12.26 -16.84 6.40
N LEU A 485 -12.27 -18.09 5.95
CA LEU A 485 -11.08 -18.86 5.56
C LEU A 485 -10.57 -18.42 4.19
N GLY A 486 -11.49 -18.25 3.23
CA GLY A 486 -11.22 -17.63 1.93
C GLY A 486 -10.62 -18.56 0.88
N TRP A 487 -9.85 -19.59 1.22
CA TRP A 487 -9.29 -20.55 0.25
C TRP A 487 -8.93 -21.91 0.88
N GLU A 488 -8.92 -22.96 0.05
CA GLU A 488 -8.57 -24.33 0.45
C GLU A 488 -7.91 -25.12 -0.71
N LEU A 489 -7.12 -26.13 -0.34
CA LEU A 489 -6.44 -27.07 -1.23
C LEU A 489 -6.73 -28.53 -0.83
N GLN A 490 -6.84 -29.40 -1.84
CA GLN A 490 -6.99 -30.85 -1.69
C GLN A 490 -6.05 -31.55 -2.69
N ALA A 491 -5.24 -32.49 -2.22
CA ALA A 491 -4.42 -33.33 -3.09
C ALA A 491 -5.20 -34.59 -3.49
N ALA A 492 -5.02 -35.07 -4.71
CA ALA A 492 -5.65 -36.28 -5.20
C ALA A 492 -4.71 -37.03 -6.15
N CYS A 493 -4.84 -38.35 -6.20
CA CYS A 493 -4.05 -39.21 -7.07
C CYS A 493 -4.97 -40.25 -7.70
N ALA A 494 -4.84 -40.46 -9.01
CA ALA A 494 -5.53 -41.52 -9.72
C ALA A 494 -4.76 -42.84 -9.65
N ASP A 495 -5.47 -43.95 -9.81
CA ASP A 495 -4.88 -45.29 -9.87
C ASP A 495 -3.89 -45.45 -11.05
N THR A 496 -4.01 -44.59 -12.06
CA THR A 496 -3.11 -44.49 -13.22
C THR A 496 -1.76 -43.84 -12.89
N GLY A 497 -1.58 -43.30 -11.68
CA GLY A 497 -0.41 -42.54 -11.26
C GLY A 497 -0.47 -41.03 -11.56
N GLU A 498 -1.57 -40.53 -12.13
CA GLU A 498 -1.81 -39.08 -12.33
C GLU A 498 -2.09 -38.41 -10.98
N ALA A 499 -1.34 -37.36 -10.64
CA ALA A 499 -1.58 -36.56 -9.43
C ALA A 499 -2.26 -35.23 -9.79
N ALA A 500 -3.07 -34.69 -8.89
CA ALA A 500 -3.64 -33.36 -9.04
C ALA A 500 -3.78 -32.61 -7.72
N VAL A 501 -3.78 -31.29 -7.80
CA VAL A 501 -4.17 -30.39 -6.71
C VAL A 501 -5.47 -29.70 -7.11
N LEU A 502 -6.51 -29.90 -6.30
CA LEU A 502 -7.76 -29.15 -6.36
C LEU A 502 -7.62 -27.91 -5.49
N ALA A 503 -7.89 -26.74 -6.07
CA ALA A 503 -7.83 -25.48 -5.35
C ALA A 503 -9.16 -24.76 -5.47
N ARG A 504 -9.70 -24.28 -4.35
CA ARG A 504 -10.90 -23.43 -4.29
C ARG A 504 -10.62 -22.16 -3.52
N VAL A 505 -11.16 -21.05 -4.00
CA VAL A 505 -10.96 -19.70 -3.47
C VAL A 505 -12.29 -18.95 -3.53
N HIS A 506 -12.61 -18.20 -2.50
CA HIS A 506 -13.79 -17.34 -2.49
C HIS A 506 -13.61 -16.20 -3.48
N HIS A 507 -14.56 -15.97 -4.39
CA HIS A 507 -14.41 -15.05 -5.53
C HIS A 507 -14.19 -13.58 -5.09
N ALA A 508 -14.56 -13.21 -3.86
CA ALA A 508 -14.23 -11.90 -3.31
C ALA A 508 -12.71 -11.63 -3.23
N LEU A 509 -11.86 -12.66 -3.08
CA LEU A 509 -10.41 -12.52 -2.93
C LEU A 509 -9.68 -12.17 -4.21
N GLY A 510 -10.27 -12.45 -5.37
CA GLY A 510 -9.62 -12.24 -6.65
C GLY A 510 -10.49 -12.66 -7.81
N ASP A 511 -10.27 -12.03 -8.96
CA ASP A 511 -10.80 -12.55 -10.22
C ASP A 511 -10.00 -13.79 -10.66
N GLY A 512 -10.49 -14.49 -11.70
CA GLY A 512 -9.87 -15.73 -12.17
C GLY A 512 -8.39 -15.61 -12.51
N LEU A 513 -7.91 -14.43 -12.95
CA LEU A 513 -6.49 -14.19 -13.24
C LEU A 513 -5.68 -13.99 -11.96
N ALA A 514 -6.17 -13.19 -11.01
CA ALA A 514 -5.51 -12.99 -9.72
C ALA A 514 -5.40 -14.31 -8.93
N VAL A 515 -6.45 -15.13 -8.97
CA VAL A 515 -6.46 -16.47 -8.38
C VAL A 515 -5.44 -17.38 -9.09
N THR A 516 -5.43 -17.40 -10.43
CA THR A 516 -4.47 -18.20 -11.20
C THR A 516 -3.02 -17.80 -10.90
N ASP A 517 -2.70 -16.50 -10.85
CA ASP A 517 -1.36 -16.01 -10.48
C ASP A 517 -1.00 -16.41 -9.04
N GLY A 518 -1.93 -16.26 -8.10
CA GLY A 518 -1.75 -16.68 -6.71
C GLY A 518 -1.43 -18.16 -6.58
N LEU A 519 -2.18 -19.01 -7.27
CA LEU A 519 -1.97 -20.47 -7.27
C LEU A 519 -0.65 -20.86 -7.95
N ILE A 520 -0.29 -20.23 -9.07
CA ILE A 520 1.00 -20.46 -9.73
C ILE A 520 2.14 -20.11 -8.77
N ARG A 521 2.10 -18.95 -8.11
CA ARG A 521 3.16 -18.52 -7.19
C ARG A 521 3.22 -19.35 -5.92
N LEU A 522 2.08 -19.87 -5.47
CA LEU A 522 2.03 -20.79 -4.33
C LEU A 522 2.64 -22.15 -4.70
N LEU A 523 2.19 -22.75 -5.81
CA LEU A 523 2.42 -24.16 -6.10
C LEU A 523 3.69 -24.47 -6.91
N THR A 524 4.10 -23.58 -7.82
CA THR A 524 5.14 -23.93 -8.82
C THR A 524 6.58 -23.82 -8.33
N ASP A 525 7.45 -24.70 -8.81
CA ASP A 525 8.87 -24.76 -8.47
C ASP A 525 9.64 -23.58 -9.09
N GLU A 526 9.28 -23.14 -10.28
CA GLU A 526 9.97 -22.06 -11.02
C GLU A 526 9.87 -20.69 -10.36
N ASN A 527 8.93 -20.51 -9.45
CA ASN A 527 8.75 -19.27 -8.69
C ASN A 527 9.38 -19.34 -7.29
N ALA A 528 10.17 -20.38 -6.99
CA ALA A 528 10.87 -20.54 -5.71
C ALA A 528 11.87 -19.41 -5.38
N GLY A 529 12.10 -18.44 -6.28
CA GLY A 529 13.10 -17.39 -6.09
C GLY A 529 12.85 -16.02 -6.74
N THR A 530 11.61 -15.60 -7.03
CA THR A 530 11.38 -14.33 -7.77
C THR A 530 10.93 -13.17 -6.86
N PRO A 531 11.78 -12.16 -6.57
CA PRO A 531 11.33 -10.91 -5.97
C PRO A 531 10.43 -10.14 -6.95
N ALA A 532 9.42 -9.46 -6.41
CA ALA A 532 8.52 -8.63 -7.19
C ALA A 532 9.29 -7.49 -7.89
N ALA A 533 9.50 -7.60 -9.20
CA ALA A 533 10.16 -6.56 -10.01
C ALA A 533 9.45 -5.20 -9.89
N ARG A 534 10.23 -4.12 -9.80
CA ARG A 534 9.79 -2.72 -9.80
C ARG A 534 8.75 -2.43 -10.88
N MET A 535 7.79 -1.56 -10.58
CA MET A 535 6.98 -0.94 -11.61
C MET A 535 6.68 0.52 -11.28
N ALA A 536 6.79 1.34 -12.32
CA ALA A 536 6.83 2.78 -12.31
C ALA A 536 5.53 3.43 -11.77
N ALA A 537 5.71 4.57 -11.10
CA ALA A 537 4.63 5.45 -10.73
C ALA A 537 3.93 6.02 -11.98
N ALA A 538 2.61 5.95 -12.00
CA ALA A 538 1.79 6.58 -13.03
C ALA A 538 1.85 8.12 -12.89
N THR A 539 2.01 8.79 -14.02
CA THR A 539 1.79 10.23 -14.17
C THR A 539 0.29 10.54 -14.11
N ASP A 540 -0.06 11.61 -13.39
CA ASP A 540 -1.44 12.10 -13.28
C ASP A 540 -1.96 12.56 -14.65
N GLY A 541 -3.11 12.01 -15.06
CA GLY A 541 -3.78 12.39 -16.30
C GLY A 541 -4.39 13.78 -16.20
N GLY A 542 -4.13 14.63 -17.20
CA GLY A 542 -4.66 16.00 -17.29
C GLY A 542 -6.19 16.05 -17.36
N ARG A 543 -6.78 17.25 -17.16
CA ARG A 543 -8.24 17.48 -17.15
C ARG A 543 -9.00 16.88 -18.36
N GLY A 544 -8.37 16.82 -19.53
CA GLY A 544 -8.96 16.25 -20.74
C GLY A 544 -9.17 14.73 -20.72
N GLU A 545 -8.32 13.97 -20.03
CA GLU A 545 -8.48 12.51 -19.89
C GLU A 545 -9.64 12.16 -18.94
N ARG A 546 -9.83 12.97 -17.89
CA ARG A 546 -10.92 12.80 -16.92
C ARG A 546 -12.30 12.99 -17.55
N LEU A 547 -12.44 13.98 -18.44
CA LEU A 547 -13.69 14.25 -19.15
C LEU A 547 -14.05 13.10 -20.13
N ARG A 548 -13.07 12.60 -20.90
CA ARG A 548 -13.28 11.46 -21.79
C ARG A 548 -13.70 10.21 -21.02
N HIS A 549 -13.06 9.94 -19.88
CA HIS A 549 -13.42 8.80 -19.03
C HIS A 549 -14.84 8.92 -18.48
N ALA A 550 -15.25 10.11 -18.01
CA ALA A 550 -16.62 10.33 -17.54
C ALA A 550 -17.67 10.09 -18.65
N LEU A 551 -17.39 10.55 -19.88
CA LEU A 551 -18.27 10.30 -21.03
C LEU A 551 -18.36 8.80 -21.38
N THR A 552 -17.26 8.05 -21.31
CA THR A 552 -17.26 6.60 -21.51
C THR A 552 -18.13 5.88 -20.49
N VAL A 553 -18.05 6.27 -19.20
CA VAL A 553 -18.88 5.70 -18.13
C VAL A 553 -20.37 5.92 -18.40
N VAL A 554 -20.77 7.15 -18.75
CA VAL A 554 -22.18 7.47 -19.04
C VAL A 554 -22.71 6.67 -20.24
N ARG A 555 -21.92 6.58 -21.33
CA ARG A 555 -22.27 5.76 -22.49
C ARG A 555 -22.38 4.27 -22.14
N GLY A 556 -21.49 3.76 -21.29
CA GLY A 556 -21.52 2.40 -20.80
C GLY A 556 -22.81 2.07 -20.03
N ILE A 557 -23.20 2.94 -19.09
CA ILE A 557 -24.45 2.79 -18.33
C ILE A 557 -25.66 2.82 -19.26
N ALA A 558 -25.70 3.77 -20.20
CA ALA A 558 -26.77 3.86 -21.19
C ALA A 558 -26.85 2.61 -22.09
N SER A 559 -25.71 2.06 -22.51
CA SER A 559 -25.65 0.82 -23.30
C SER A 559 -26.18 -0.38 -22.53
N LEU A 560 -25.81 -0.54 -21.25
CA LEU A 560 -26.33 -1.59 -20.38
C LEU A 560 -27.85 -1.45 -20.16
N ALA A 561 -28.33 -0.23 -19.95
CA ALA A 561 -29.77 0.04 -19.80
C ALA A 561 -30.55 -0.27 -21.08
N ALA A 562 -30.03 0.13 -22.25
CA ALA A 562 -30.64 -0.11 -23.55
C ALA A 562 -30.66 -1.60 -23.95
N ALA A 563 -29.70 -2.40 -23.46
CA ALA A 563 -29.67 -3.84 -23.72
C ALA A 563 -30.89 -4.57 -23.12
N GLY A 564 -31.45 -4.08 -22.02
CA GLY A 564 -32.65 -4.64 -21.39
C GLY A 564 -32.45 -6.03 -20.76
N PRO A 565 -33.54 -6.68 -20.30
CA PRO A 565 -33.50 -8.04 -19.74
C PRO A 565 -33.17 -9.09 -20.81
N ALA A 566 -32.61 -10.23 -20.38
CA ALA A 566 -32.13 -11.29 -21.29
C ALA A 566 -33.25 -12.04 -22.02
N GLY A 567 -34.44 -12.14 -21.42
CA GLY A 567 -35.58 -12.88 -21.97
C GLY A 567 -35.74 -14.27 -21.33
N ARG A 568 -36.48 -15.16 -22.02
CA ARG A 568 -36.68 -16.55 -21.59
C ARG A 568 -35.64 -17.45 -22.28
N SER A 569 -35.12 -18.44 -21.55
CA SER A 569 -34.17 -19.43 -22.04
C SER A 569 -34.25 -20.71 -21.20
N PRO A 570 -34.00 -21.91 -21.76
CA PRO A 570 -33.84 -23.13 -20.98
C PRO A 570 -32.59 -23.12 -20.08
N LEU A 571 -31.65 -22.18 -20.29
CA LEU A 571 -30.45 -22.03 -19.49
C LEU A 571 -30.68 -21.28 -18.17
N VAL A 572 -31.92 -20.82 -17.91
CA VAL A 572 -32.27 -20.11 -16.67
C VAL A 572 -33.46 -20.75 -15.97
N GLY A 573 -33.42 -20.79 -14.64
CA GLY A 573 -34.42 -21.48 -13.84
C GLY A 573 -34.38 -21.09 -12.37
N ARG A 574 -34.91 -21.96 -11.51
CA ARG A 574 -34.73 -21.87 -10.05
C ARG A 574 -33.47 -22.66 -9.70
N SER A 575 -32.52 -22.02 -9.03
CA SER A 575 -31.28 -22.70 -8.67
C SER A 575 -31.50 -23.81 -7.65
N GLY A 576 -30.75 -24.89 -7.80
CA GLY A 576 -30.72 -26.06 -6.92
C GLY A 576 -29.35 -26.25 -6.27
N PRO A 577 -29.26 -27.08 -5.21
CA PRO A 577 -28.00 -27.39 -4.57
C PRO A 577 -27.12 -28.30 -5.44
N GLY A 578 -25.81 -28.23 -5.22
CA GLY A 578 -24.83 -29.16 -5.79
C GLY A 578 -24.63 -29.05 -7.31
N PRO A 579 -24.11 -27.92 -7.83
CA PRO A 579 -23.76 -27.81 -9.24
C PRO A 579 -22.81 -28.92 -9.69
N ARG A 580 -23.09 -29.54 -10.84
CA ARG A 580 -22.24 -30.55 -11.45
C ARG A 580 -21.13 -29.89 -12.25
N ARG A 581 -19.93 -30.49 -12.22
CA ARG A 581 -18.74 -29.95 -12.89
C ARG A 581 -18.11 -31.02 -13.78
N ILE A 582 -17.84 -30.66 -15.03
CA ILE A 582 -17.13 -31.50 -16.01
C ILE A 582 -16.10 -30.65 -16.75
N ALA A 583 -15.10 -31.29 -17.33
CA ALA A 583 -14.06 -30.59 -18.08
C ALA A 583 -13.71 -31.23 -19.42
N VAL A 584 -13.12 -30.44 -20.32
CA VAL A 584 -12.60 -30.89 -21.60
C VAL A 584 -11.34 -30.13 -21.98
N ASP A 585 -10.32 -30.87 -22.40
CA ASP A 585 -9.09 -30.30 -22.93
C ASP A 585 -9.14 -30.28 -24.46
N LEU A 586 -9.10 -29.08 -25.04
CA LEU A 586 -9.04 -28.87 -26.49
C LEU A 586 -7.59 -28.69 -26.93
N ASP A 587 -7.23 -29.15 -28.14
CA ASP A 587 -5.91 -28.88 -28.72
C ASP A 587 -5.72 -27.36 -28.92
N GLY A 588 -4.88 -26.76 -28.07
CA GLY A 588 -4.62 -25.32 -28.10
C GLY A 588 -3.94 -24.87 -29.39
N SER A 589 -3.19 -25.75 -30.06
CA SER A 589 -2.61 -25.45 -31.37
C SER A 589 -3.68 -25.34 -32.45
N ALA A 590 -4.68 -26.22 -32.43
CA ALA A 590 -5.82 -26.19 -33.34
C ALA A 590 -6.68 -24.94 -33.12
N VAL A 591 -6.99 -24.59 -31.86
CA VAL A 591 -7.69 -23.35 -31.50
C VAL A 591 -6.96 -22.13 -32.05
N ARG A 592 -5.63 -22.05 -31.88
CA ARG A 592 -4.84 -20.91 -32.40
C ARG A 592 -4.80 -20.87 -33.92
N ARG A 593 -4.67 -22.02 -34.59
CA ARG A 593 -4.68 -22.10 -36.05
C ARG A 593 -6.01 -21.64 -36.62
N ALA A 594 -7.13 -22.14 -36.10
CA ALA A 594 -8.47 -21.74 -36.53
C ALA A 594 -8.71 -20.24 -36.27
N ALA A 595 -8.34 -19.72 -35.10
CA ALA A 595 -8.52 -18.31 -34.78
C ALA A 595 -7.74 -17.41 -35.76
N ARG A 596 -6.50 -17.79 -36.09
CA ARG A 596 -5.68 -17.09 -37.10
C ARG A 596 -6.25 -17.18 -38.51
N ALA A 597 -6.76 -18.35 -38.91
CA ALA A 597 -7.35 -18.55 -40.24
C ALA A 597 -8.57 -17.64 -40.48
N HIS A 598 -9.34 -17.34 -39.43
CA HIS A 598 -10.47 -16.43 -39.47
C HIS A 598 -10.14 -14.98 -39.08
N GLY A 599 -8.86 -14.67 -38.79
CA GLY A 599 -8.43 -13.32 -38.41
C GLY A 599 -8.94 -12.82 -37.04
N VAL A 600 -9.35 -13.73 -36.14
CA VAL A 600 -9.95 -13.39 -34.83
C VAL A 600 -9.07 -13.83 -33.65
N GLY A 601 -9.42 -13.37 -32.44
CA GLY A 601 -8.80 -13.84 -31.20
C GLY A 601 -9.28 -15.23 -30.76
N THR A 602 -8.49 -15.91 -29.91
CA THR A 602 -8.87 -17.23 -29.37
C THR A 602 -10.12 -17.18 -28.50
N THR A 603 -10.36 -16.07 -27.78
CA THR A 603 -11.61 -15.82 -27.04
C THR A 603 -12.84 -15.88 -27.95
N VAL A 604 -12.79 -15.20 -29.09
CA VAL A 604 -13.90 -15.19 -30.06
C VAL A 604 -14.17 -16.60 -30.57
N LEU A 605 -13.11 -17.33 -30.92
CA LEU A 605 -13.25 -18.69 -31.43
C LEU A 605 -13.86 -19.63 -30.37
N VAL A 606 -13.40 -19.58 -29.13
CA VAL A 606 -13.93 -20.43 -28.05
C VAL A 606 -15.40 -20.11 -27.76
N LEU A 607 -15.77 -18.83 -27.74
CA LEU A 607 -17.17 -18.41 -27.56
C LEU A 607 -18.05 -18.80 -28.75
N ALA A 608 -17.53 -18.73 -29.98
CA ALA A 608 -18.23 -19.18 -31.17
C ALA A 608 -18.45 -20.71 -31.14
N ALA A 609 -17.44 -21.48 -30.73
CA ALA A 609 -17.55 -22.94 -30.57
C ALA A 609 -18.59 -23.30 -29.49
N LEU A 610 -18.61 -22.57 -28.38
CA LEU A 610 -19.65 -22.71 -27.36
C LEU A 610 -21.04 -22.38 -27.93
N ALA A 611 -21.17 -21.30 -28.70
CA ALA A 611 -22.44 -20.93 -29.32
C ALA A 611 -22.92 -21.97 -30.35
N GLN A 612 -22.02 -22.60 -31.11
CA GLN A 612 -22.36 -23.73 -31.99
C GLN A 612 -22.80 -24.95 -31.17
N THR A 613 -22.09 -25.28 -30.09
CA THR A 613 -22.45 -26.39 -29.20
C THR A 613 -23.83 -26.18 -28.57
N LEU A 614 -24.13 -24.95 -28.12
CA LEU A 614 -25.45 -24.59 -27.59
C LEU A 614 -26.56 -24.65 -28.66
N HIS A 615 -26.22 -24.43 -29.93
CA HIS A 615 -27.18 -24.55 -31.03
C HIS A 615 -27.50 -26.02 -31.38
N GLU A 616 -26.49 -26.89 -31.33
CA GLU A 616 -26.61 -28.29 -31.75
C GLU A 616 -27.12 -29.21 -30.64
N GLU A 617 -26.68 -28.98 -29.40
CA GLU A 617 -26.92 -29.89 -28.26
C GLU A 617 -28.08 -29.41 -27.37
N PHE A 618 -28.50 -28.15 -27.50
CA PHE A 618 -29.53 -27.55 -26.65
C PHE A 618 -30.56 -26.80 -27.50
N ASP A 619 -31.81 -26.77 -27.06
CA ASP A 619 -32.88 -25.94 -27.66
C ASP A 619 -32.71 -24.46 -27.25
N ALA A 620 -31.50 -23.94 -27.46
CA ALA A 620 -31.14 -22.59 -27.07
C ALA A 620 -31.87 -21.57 -27.96
N PRO A 621 -32.33 -20.43 -27.41
CA PRO A 621 -32.91 -19.37 -28.23
C PRO A 621 -31.91 -18.89 -29.28
N PRO A 622 -32.35 -18.24 -30.38
CA PRO A 622 -31.44 -17.78 -31.45
C PRO A 622 -30.33 -16.82 -30.99
N ARG A 623 -30.48 -16.25 -29.79
CA ARG A 623 -29.48 -15.42 -29.11
C ARG A 623 -29.41 -15.79 -27.64
N VAL A 624 -28.24 -16.21 -27.18
CA VAL A 624 -27.97 -16.47 -25.76
C VAL A 624 -27.17 -15.33 -25.16
N ARG A 625 -27.85 -14.42 -24.47
CA ARG A 625 -27.19 -13.36 -23.69
C ARG A 625 -26.22 -13.93 -22.65
N THR A 626 -24.95 -13.60 -22.82
CA THR A 626 -23.84 -14.15 -22.04
C THR A 626 -23.06 -13.01 -21.41
N MET A 627 -22.82 -13.13 -20.11
CA MET A 627 -21.92 -12.23 -19.42
C MET A 627 -20.49 -12.76 -19.59
N VAL A 628 -19.66 -11.95 -20.25
CA VAL A 628 -18.26 -12.24 -20.51
C VAL A 628 -17.39 -11.32 -19.65
N PRO A 629 -16.78 -11.81 -18.56
CA PRO A 629 -15.82 -11.04 -17.79
C PRO A 629 -14.61 -10.71 -18.66
N MET A 630 -14.24 -9.44 -18.69
CA MET A 630 -13.04 -8.94 -19.36
C MET A 630 -12.04 -8.42 -18.34
N THR A 631 -10.78 -8.84 -18.53
CA THR A 631 -9.67 -8.31 -17.75
C THR A 631 -9.40 -6.87 -18.16
N THR A 632 -9.53 -5.93 -17.23
CA THR A 632 -9.12 -4.55 -17.48
C THR A 632 -7.59 -4.44 -17.40
N ARG A 633 -6.95 -3.90 -18.44
CA ARG A 633 -5.52 -3.57 -18.36
C ARG A 633 -5.35 -2.43 -17.37
N THR A 634 -4.74 -2.70 -16.23
CA THR A 634 -4.31 -1.62 -15.34
C THR A 634 -3.00 -1.03 -15.85
N ARG A 635 -2.66 0.20 -15.44
CA ARG A 635 -1.33 0.83 -15.68
C ARG A 635 -0.14 -0.02 -15.18
N ALA A 636 -0.42 -1.10 -14.45
CA ALA A 636 0.49 -2.11 -13.92
C ALA A 636 0.59 -3.39 -14.78
N GLY A 637 0.03 -3.40 -16.00
CA GLY A 637 -0.02 -4.59 -16.85
C GLY A 637 -1.26 -5.48 -16.63
N VAL A 638 -1.27 -6.63 -17.31
CA VAL A 638 -2.26 -7.71 -17.17
C VAL A 638 -1.89 -8.54 -15.94
N GLY A 639 -2.81 -8.75 -15.01
CA GLY A 639 -2.55 -9.48 -13.76
C GLY A 639 -1.88 -8.58 -12.72
N SER A 640 -2.69 -8.05 -11.82
CA SER A 640 -2.16 -7.25 -10.72
C SER A 640 -1.64 -8.15 -9.62
N ARG A 641 -0.41 -7.88 -9.15
CA ARG A 641 0.19 -8.52 -7.96
C ARG A 641 -0.49 -8.19 -6.61
N ALA A 642 -1.55 -7.39 -6.64
CA ALA A 642 -2.38 -7.06 -5.47
C ALA A 642 -3.73 -7.77 -5.60
N GLY A 643 -4.23 -8.34 -4.50
CA GLY A 643 -5.46 -9.14 -4.48
C GLY A 643 -6.73 -8.36 -4.85
N GLY A 644 -7.81 -9.11 -5.07
CA GLY A 644 -9.17 -8.65 -5.34
C GLY A 644 -9.55 -8.57 -6.83
N ASN A 645 -10.86 -8.46 -7.09
CA ASN A 645 -11.45 -8.43 -8.44
C ASN A 645 -11.09 -7.15 -9.21
N ARG A 646 -10.68 -7.30 -10.46
CA ARG A 646 -10.44 -6.21 -11.44
C ARG A 646 -11.07 -6.53 -12.80
N THR A 647 -12.09 -7.37 -12.78
CA THR A 647 -12.93 -7.70 -13.93
C THR A 647 -13.97 -6.63 -14.14
N ALA A 648 -14.04 -6.16 -15.36
CA ALA A 648 -15.25 -5.56 -15.88
C ALA A 648 -16.01 -6.62 -16.67
N ALA A 649 -17.27 -6.40 -17.01
CA ALA A 649 -18.07 -7.39 -17.73
C ALA A 649 -18.68 -6.75 -18.98
N VAL A 650 -18.76 -7.55 -20.04
CA VAL A 650 -19.50 -7.20 -21.25
C VAL A 650 -20.68 -8.14 -21.37
N SER A 651 -21.85 -7.60 -21.68
CA SER A 651 -23.03 -8.40 -22.00
C SER A 651 -23.08 -8.62 -23.50
N VAL A 652 -22.94 -9.87 -23.95
CA VAL A 652 -22.85 -10.22 -25.36
C VAL A 652 -23.88 -11.28 -25.71
N ASP A 653 -24.64 -11.07 -26.77
CA ASP A 653 -25.58 -12.06 -27.29
C ASP A 653 -24.81 -13.06 -28.18
N LEU A 654 -24.60 -14.28 -27.67
CA LEU A 654 -23.99 -15.34 -28.46
C LEU A 654 -24.90 -15.69 -29.64
N PRO A 655 -24.36 -15.76 -30.87
CA PRO A 655 -25.13 -16.14 -32.04
C PRO A 655 -25.37 -17.65 -31.98
N THR A 656 -26.55 -18.09 -31.55
CA THR A 656 -26.94 -19.51 -31.36
C THR A 656 -28.03 -19.97 -32.34
N GLY A 657 -28.49 -19.10 -33.24
CA GLY A 657 -29.37 -19.50 -34.36
C GLY A 657 -28.69 -20.35 -35.43
N PRO A 658 -29.45 -20.85 -36.42
CA PRO A 658 -28.90 -21.60 -37.56
C PRO A 658 -28.07 -20.67 -38.45
N MET A 659 -26.79 -21.00 -38.64
CA MET A 659 -25.85 -20.29 -39.53
C MET A 659 -24.59 -21.12 -39.79
N ALA A 660 -23.84 -20.76 -40.82
CA ALA A 660 -22.54 -21.38 -41.11
C ALA A 660 -21.49 -21.03 -40.02
N PRO A 661 -20.51 -21.91 -39.73
CA PRO A 661 -19.49 -21.67 -38.70
C PRO A 661 -18.72 -20.34 -38.88
N ALA A 662 -18.32 -20.02 -40.11
CA ALA A 662 -17.60 -18.78 -40.41
C ALA A 662 -18.44 -17.52 -40.11
N GLU A 663 -19.74 -17.57 -40.43
CA GLU A 663 -20.66 -16.48 -40.11
C GLU A 663 -20.83 -16.32 -38.60
N ARG A 664 -20.91 -17.44 -37.87
CA ARG A 664 -20.99 -17.43 -36.40
C ARG A 664 -19.78 -16.75 -35.76
N ILE A 665 -18.58 -17.07 -36.23
CA ILE A 665 -17.33 -16.45 -35.78
C ILE A 665 -17.35 -14.94 -36.05
N ALA A 666 -17.71 -14.52 -37.27
CA ALA A 666 -17.76 -13.10 -37.64
C ALA A 666 -18.82 -12.30 -36.85
N ARG A 667 -19.96 -12.91 -36.53
CA ARG A 667 -20.97 -12.29 -35.65
C ARG A 667 -20.48 -12.19 -34.21
N MET A 668 -19.80 -13.22 -33.71
CA MET A 668 -19.22 -13.24 -32.37
C MET A 668 -18.15 -12.15 -32.20
N ASP A 669 -17.26 -12.00 -33.18
CA ASP A 669 -16.22 -10.96 -33.18
C ASP A 669 -16.83 -9.56 -33.10
N ARG A 670 -17.80 -9.26 -33.99
CA ARG A 670 -18.52 -7.98 -34.00
C ARG A 670 -19.25 -7.72 -32.67
N ALA A 671 -19.90 -8.73 -32.10
CA ALA A 671 -20.66 -8.58 -30.86
C ALA A 671 -19.73 -8.29 -29.66
N LEU A 672 -18.59 -8.97 -29.57
CA LEU A 672 -17.60 -8.74 -28.52
C LEU A 672 -16.91 -7.36 -28.65
N ALA A 673 -16.59 -6.97 -29.89
CA ALA A 673 -16.01 -5.65 -30.19
C ALA A 673 -16.99 -4.51 -29.87
N ALA A 674 -18.27 -4.66 -30.25
CA ALA A 674 -19.31 -3.68 -29.98
C ALA A 674 -19.50 -3.46 -28.47
N GLY A 675 -19.64 -4.54 -27.70
CA GLY A 675 -19.81 -4.44 -26.24
C GLY A 675 -18.60 -3.81 -25.52
N SER A 676 -17.39 -4.09 -25.99
CA SER A 676 -16.16 -3.47 -25.46
C SER A 676 -16.07 -1.97 -25.80
N SER A 677 -16.36 -1.59 -27.05
CA SER A 677 -16.25 -0.20 -27.52
C SER A 677 -17.34 0.73 -26.99
N ALA A 678 -18.48 0.19 -26.55
CA ALA A 678 -19.59 0.92 -25.97
C ALA A 678 -19.33 1.43 -24.53
N GLY A 679 -18.21 1.06 -23.91
CA GLY A 679 -17.87 1.43 -22.54
C GLY A 679 -18.66 0.66 -21.47
N GLN A 680 -19.32 -0.46 -21.83
CA GLN A 680 -20.00 -1.34 -20.86
C GLN A 680 -19.10 -1.76 -19.69
N PRO A 681 -17.80 -2.06 -19.89
CA PRO A 681 -16.88 -2.35 -18.80
C PRO A 681 -16.84 -1.25 -17.72
N GLU A 682 -16.65 0.00 -18.13
CA GLU A 682 -16.60 1.17 -17.26
C GLU A 682 -17.96 1.46 -16.62
N GLY A 683 -19.04 1.29 -17.39
CA GLY A 683 -20.41 1.47 -16.90
C GLY A 683 -20.77 0.46 -15.80
N ALA A 684 -20.50 -0.83 -16.02
CA ALA A 684 -20.73 -1.88 -15.03
C ALA A 684 -19.92 -1.63 -13.75
N ALA A 685 -18.65 -1.27 -13.89
CA ALA A 685 -17.79 -0.94 -12.74
C ALA A 685 -18.33 0.27 -11.94
N ALA A 686 -18.86 1.28 -12.62
CA ALA A 686 -19.44 2.47 -11.98
C ALA A 686 -20.75 2.15 -11.23
N VAL A 687 -21.62 1.33 -11.83
CA VAL A 687 -22.85 0.84 -11.15
C VAL A 687 -22.48 0.09 -9.87
N LEU A 688 -21.52 -0.84 -9.96
CA LEU A 688 -21.05 -1.58 -8.78
C LEU A 688 -20.42 -0.68 -7.72
N ALA A 689 -19.63 0.33 -8.13
CA ALA A 689 -19.04 1.29 -7.22
C ALA A 689 -20.11 2.10 -6.47
N ALA A 690 -21.17 2.53 -7.15
CA ALA A 690 -22.29 3.22 -6.55
C ALA A 690 -23.06 2.32 -5.56
N LEU A 691 -23.31 1.06 -5.92
CA LEU A 691 -23.95 0.08 -5.03
C LEU A 691 -23.17 -0.13 -3.74
N GLY A 692 -21.83 -0.16 -3.80
CA GLY A 692 -21.01 -0.31 -2.61
C GLY A 692 -20.94 0.91 -1.68
N LEU A 693 -21.60 2.02 -2.02
CA LEU A 693 -21.82 3.14 -1.10
C LEU A 693 -22.99 2.87 -0.14
N LEU A 694 -23.88 1.93 -0.47
CA LEU A 694 -25.08 1.62 0.30
C LEU A 694 -24.76 0.73 1.52
N PRO A 695 -25.56 0.79 2.60
CA PRO A 695 -25.47 -0.18 3.70
C PRO A 695 -25.74 -1.62 3.24
N GLY A 696 -25.11 -2.60 3.88
CA GLY A 696 -25.15 -4.02 3.46
C GLY A 696 -26.57 -4.60 3.32
N ARG A 697 -27.50 -4.20 4.22
CA ARG A 697 -28.91 -4.61 4.15
C ARG A 697 -29.65 -4.15 2.89
N VAL A 698 -29.21 -3.05 2.27
CA VAL A 698 -29.76 -2.52 1.01
C VAL A 698 -28.96 -3.07 -0.18
N GLN A 699 -27.65 -3.20 -0.02
CA GLN A 699 -26.75 -3.66 -1.07
C GLN A 699 -27.05 -5.12 -1.48
N ALA A 700 -27.28 -6.02 -0.53
CA ALA A 700 -27.48 -7.45 -0.80
C ALA A 700 -28.66 -7.77 -1.75
N PRO A 701 -29.91 -7.34 -1.49
CA PRO A 701 -31.02 -7.62 -2.39
C PRO A 701 -30.84 -6.96 -3.76
N LEU A 702 -30.23 -5.77 -3.81
CA LEU A 702 -29.99 -5.06 -5.07
C LEU A 702 -28.92 -5.73 -5.94
N VAL A 703 -27.85 -6.26 -5.31
CA VAL A 703 -26.86 -7.11 -5.97
C VAL A 703 -27.51 -8.34 -6.58
N ARG A 704 -28.33 -9.07 -5.81
CA ARG A 704 -29.03 -10.27 -6.30
C ARG A 704 -30.03 -9.97 -7.42
N PHE A 705 -30.60 -8.77 -7.42
CA PHE A 705 -31.47 -8.31 -8.50
C PHE A 705 -30.71 -8.09 -9.81
N VAL A 706 -29.52 -7.48 -9.76
CA VAL A 706 -28.73 -7.15 -10.97
C VAL A 706 -27.82 -8.28 -11.46
N TYR A 707 -27.41 -9.19 -10.57
CA TYR A 707 -26.51 -10.31 -10.86
C TYR A 707 -27.25 -11.64 -10.83
N GLY A 708 -27.89 -11.99 -11.95
CA GLY A 708 -28.63 -13.25 -12.08
C GLY A 708 -29.46 -13.33 -13.36
N ARG A 709 -30.34 -14.34 -13.41
CA ARG A 709 -31.14 -14.74 -14.60
C ARG A 709 -31.90 -13.64 -15.35
N ARG A 710 -32.15 -12.49 -14.70
CA ARG A 710 -32.88 -11.37 -15.32
C ARG A 710 -32.08 -10.71 -16.44
N PHE A 711 -30.76 -10.69 -16.33
CA PHE A 711 -29.90 -9.89 -17.22
C PHE A 711 -28.97 -10.72 -18.11
N PHE A 712 -28.76 -12.01 -17.81
CA PHE A 712 -27.99 -12.92 -18.66
C PHE A 712 -28.43 -14.38 -18.46
N HIS A 713 -28.20 -15.20 -19.48
CA HIS A 713 -28.53 -16.63 -19.52
C HIS A 713 -27.34 -17.54 -19.20
N LEU A 714 -26.12 -17.04 -19.39
CA LEU A 714 -24.88 -17.82 -19.34
C LEU A 714 -23.72 -16.94 -18.84
N LEU A 715 -22.81 -17.55 -18.10
CA LEU A 715 -21.50 -16.99 -17.75
C LEU A 715 -20.42 -17.66 -18.61
N ALA A 716 -19.61 -16.89 -19.32
CA ALA A 716 -18.50 -17.45 -20.09
C ALA A 716 -17.22 -16.63 -19.91
N SER A 717 -16.12 -17.26 -19.50
CA SER A 717 -14.83 -16.59 -19.33
C SER A 717 -13.72 -17.33 -20.07
N VAL A 718 -12.94 -16.61 -20.88
CA VAL A 718 -11.75 -17.14 -21.55
C VAL A 718 -10.53 -16.38 -21.04
N MET A 719 -9.67 -17.09 -20.32
CA MET A 719 -8.55 -16.53 -19.58
C MET A 719 -7.21 -16.91 -20.24
N PRO A 720 -6.23 -15.99 -20.25
CA PRO A 720 -4.86 -16.35 -20.59
C PRO A 720 -4.25 -17.18 -19.45
N GLY A 721 -3.47 -18.21 -19.78
CA GLY A 721 -2.68 -18.98 -18.82
C GLY A 721 -1.21 -19.09 -19.24
N ALA A 722 -0.47 -19.97 -18.56
CA ALA A 722 0.96 -20.13 -18.79
C ALA A 722 1.24 -20.89 -20.10
N ARG A 723 2.21 -20.37 -20.87
CA ARG A 723 2.70 -21.02 -22.10
C ARG A 723 4.00 -21.79 -21.90
N ARG A 724 4.76 -21.45 -20.86
CA ARG A 724 5.99 -22.16 -20.48
C ARG A 724 5.63 -23.39 -19.64
N PRO A 725 6.41 -24.47 -19.72
CA PRO A 725 6.27 -25.58 -18.79
C PRO A 725 6.48 -25.07 -17.36
N LEU A 726 5.66 -25.56 -16.43
CA LEU A 726 5.72 -25.25 -15.01
C LEU A 726 5.64 -26.55 -14.24
N HIS A 727 6.39 -26.66 -13.14
CA HIS A 727 6.50 -27.90 -12.37
C HIS A 727 6.05 -27.71 -10.93
N VAL A 728 5.62 -28.81 -10.31
CA VAL A 728 5.33 -28.91 -8.88
C VAL A 728 5.93 -30.23 -8.40
N ARG A 729 6.79 -30.18 -7.39
CA ARG A 729 7.53 -31.37 -6.91
C ARG A 729 8.32 -32.06 -8.04
N GLY A 730 8.85 -31.29 -8.99
CA GLY A 730 9.55 -31.81 -10.16
C GLY A 730 8.66 -32.43 -11.24
N GLY A 731 7.36 -32.62 -11.00
CA GLY A 731 6.40 -33.09 -11.99
C GLY A 731 5.83 -31.95 -12.83
N LEU A 732 5.54 -32.19 -14.11
CA LEU A 732 5.06 -31.18 -15.05
C LEU A 732 3.56 -30.92 -14.88
N ILE A 733 3.16 -29.65 -14.76
CA ILE A 733 1.74 -29.27 -14.84
C ILE A 733 1.26 -29.37 -16.29
N THR A 734 0.47 -30.38 -16.60
CA THR A 734 -0.01 -30.67 -17.96
C THR A 734 -1.29 -29.93 -18.31
N THR A 735 -2.24 -29.84 -17.37
CA THR A 735 -3.53 -29.18 -17.56
C THR A 735 -3.95 -28.38 -16.31
N VAL A 736 -4.70 -27.31 -16.53
CA VAL A 736 -5.32 -26.50 -15.47
C VAL A 736 -6.76 -26.22 -15.88
N GLN A 737 -7.68 -26.95 -15.27
CA GLN A 737 -9.10 -26.86 -15.61
C GLN A 737 -9.81 -25.89 -14.66
N PRO A 738 -10.29 -24.73 -15.15
CA PRO A 738 -10.86 -23.71 -14.29
C PRO A 738 -12.28 -24.08 -13.85
N VAL A 739 -12.64 -23.73 -12.62
CA VAL A 739 -14.00 -23.83 -12.09
C VAL A 739 -14.56 -22.43 -11.89
N LEU A 740 -15.68 -22.14 -12.55
CA LEU A 740 -16.43 -20.89 -12.39
C LEU A 740 -17.69 -21.11 -11.54
N PRO A 741 -18.10 -20.11 -10.74
CA PRO A 741 -19.37 -20.16 -10.04
C PRO A 741 -20.52 -19.79 -10.99
N LEU A 742 -21.73 -20.19 -10.60
CA LEU A 742 -22.96 -19.77 -11.24
C LEU A 742 -23.43 -18.41 -10.68
N ALA A 743 -24.47 -17.84 -11.28
CA ALA A 743 -25.26 -16.76 -10.69
C ALA A 743 -26.66 -17.30 -10.37
N ASP A 744 -27.37 -16.67 -9.44
CA ASP A 744 -28.69 -17.14 -9.04
C ASP A 744 -29.66 -17.22 -10.25
N GLY A 745 -30.23 -18.41 -10.41
CA GLY A 745 -31.09 -18.79 -11.51
C GLY A 745 -30.43 -18.97 -12.88
N VAL A 746 -29.10 -18.91 -12.97
CA VAL A 746 -28.33 -19.17 -14.21
C VAL A 746 -27.76 -20.58 -14.16
N GLY A 747 -28.17 -21.43 -15.10
CA GLY A 747 -27.90 -22.87 -15.05
C GLY A 747 -26.57 -23.33 -15.63
N LEU A 748 -25.81 -22.44 -16.28
CA LEU A 748 -24.56 -22.81 -16.96
C LEU A 748 -23.48 -21.71 -16.81
N ALA A 749 -22.26 -22.15 -16.49
CA ALA A 749 -21.04 -21.35 -16.57
C ALA A 749 -19.91 -22.12 -17.25
N VAL A 750 -19.18 -21.46 -18.16
CA VAL A 750 -18.09 -22.08 -18.93
C VAL A 750 -16.82 -21.25 -18.79
N GLY A 751 -15.76 -21.85 -18.25
CA GLY A 751 -14.45 -21.23 -18.12
C GLY A 751 -13.44 -21.91 -19.04
N ALA A 752 -12.64 -21.14 -19.78
CA ALA A 752 -11.54 -21.66 -20.59
C ALA A 752 -10.22 -21.01 -20.17
N LEU A 753 -9.17 -21.81 -20.02
CA LEU A 753 -7.82 -21.36 -19.69
C LEU A 753 -6.81 -21.97 -20.67
N HIS A 754 -5.98 -21.13 -21.28
CA HIS A 754 -4.92 -21.62 -22.17
C HIS A 754 -3.70 -22.07 -21.35
N TRP A 755 -3.40 -23.37 -21.35
CA TRP A 755 -2.29 -23.95 -20.59
C TRP A 755 -1.42 -24.87 -21.43
N GLY A 756 -0.15 -24.53 -21.60
CA GLY A 756 0.79 -25.33 -22.40
C GLY A 756 0.24 -25.65 -23.79
N ARG A 757 0.02 -26.95 -24.06
CA ARG A 757 -0.51 -27.43 -25.35
C ARG A 757 -2.05 -27.38 -25.45
N TYR A 758 -2.76 -27.19 -24.35
CA TYR A 758 -4.21 -27.30 -24.30
C TYR A 758 -4.91 -25.94 -24.13
N THR A 759 -6.17 -25.89 -24.55
CA THR A 759 -7.16 -24.96 -24.01
C THR A 759 -8.08 -25.77 -23.11
N CYS A 760 -7.85 -25.68 -21.81
CA CYS A 760 -8.58 -26.42 -20.78
C CYS A 760 -9.91 -25.70 -20.53
N VAL A 761 -11.02 -26.40 -20.70
CA VAL A 761 -12.38 -25.85 -20.53
C VAL A 761 -13.06 -26.56 -19.37
N GLY A 762 -13.48 -25.82 -18.36
CA GLY A 762 -14.34 -26.30 -17.28
C GLY A 762 -15.77 -25.80 -17.43
N ILE A 763 -16.72 -26.68 -17.13
CA ILE A 763 -18.15 -26.46 -17.30
C ILE A 763 -18.80 -26.71 -15.93
N THR A 764 -19.48 -25.70 -15.40
CA THR A 764 -20.29 -25.81 -14.18
C THR A 764 -21.75 -25.67 -14.59
N ALA A 765 -22.60 -26.60 -14.15
CA ALA A 765 -24.03 -26.54 -14.44
C ALA A 765 -24.89 -26.87 -13.22
N ASP A 766 -26.03 -26.21 -13.13
CA ASP A 766 -27.04 -26.49 -12.12
C ASP A 766 -27.94 -27.63 -12.61
N PRO A 767 -27.93 -28.82 -11.98
CA PRO A 767 -28.74 -29.94 -12.43
C PRO A 767 -30.24 -29.69 -12.33
N ALA A 768 -30.70 -28.72 -11.52
CA ALA A 768 -32.10 -28.33 -11.42
C ALA A 768 -32.57 -27.46 -12.61
N VAL A 769 -31.63 -26.84 -13.33
CA VAL A 769 -31.91 -26.01 -14.50
C VAL A 769 -31.53 -26.74 -15.79
N LEU A 770 -30.35 -27.35 -15.81
CA LEU A 770 -29.77 -28.04 -16.96
C LEU A 770 -29.31 -29.45 -16.54
N PRO A 771 -30.21 -30.46 -16.60
CA PRO A 771 -29.94 -31.78 -16.03
C PRO A 771 -28.91 -32.61 -16.82
N VAL A 772 -28.76 -32.35 -18.12
CA VAL A 772 -27.86 -33.10 -19.02
C VAL A 772 -26.79 -32.17 -19.56
N ILE A 773 -25.51 -32.51 -19.33
CA ILE A 773 -24.36 -31.68 -19.72
C ILE A 773 -23.23 -32.45 -20.40
N GLU A 774 -23.31 -33.79 -20.42
CA GLU A 774 -22.31 -34.70 -20.97
C GLU A 774 -22.06 -34.52 -22.47
N GLY A 775 -23.03 -33.94 -23.19
CA GLY A 775 -22.89 -33.58 -24.59
C GLY A 775 -21.94 -32.41 -24.84
N ILE A 776 -21.77 -31.49 -23.87
CA ILE A 776 -21.00 -30.24 -24.07
C ILE A 776 -19.53 -30.52 -24.44
N PRO A 777 -18.78 -31.40 -23.75
CA PRO A 777 -17.42 -31.75 -24.15
C PRO A 777 -17.28 -32.25 -25.59
N ALA A 778 -18.19 -33.13 -26.03
CA ALA A 778 -18.19 -33.67 -27.38
C ALA A 778 -18.57 -32.59 -28.40
N GLY A 779 -19.62 -31.82 -28.12
CA GLY A 779 -20.06 -30.71 -28.95
C GLY A 779 -18.98 -29.64 -29.15
N LEU A 780 -18.21 -29.29 -28.11
CA LEU A 780 -17.10 -28.34 -28.22
C LEU A 780 -15.99 -28.86 -29.15
N ARG A 781 -15.64 -30.17 -29.05
CA ARG A 781 -14.66 -30.79 -29.96
C ARG A 781 -15.15 -30.79 -31.40
N ARG A 782 -16.41 -31.17 -31.63
CA ARG A 782 -17.05 -31.18 -32.98
C ARG A 782 -17.11 -29.77 -33.56
N SER A 783 -17.56 -28.80 -32.77
CA SER A 783 -17.65 -27.38 -33.15
C SER A 783 -16.28 -26.82 -33.52
N LEU A 784 -15.23 -27.13 -32.76
CA LEU A 784 -13.88 -26.70 -33.11
C LEU A 784 -13.38 -27.36 -34.40
N GLY A 785 -13.76 -28.61 -34.67
CA GLY A 785 -13.45 -29.30 -35.91
C GLY A 785 -14.08 -28.63 -37.14
N SER A 786 -15.37 -28.28 -37.06
CA SER A 786 -16.07 -27.60 -38.16
C SER A 786 -15.54 -26.18 -38.44
N MET A 787 -14.99 -25.51 -37.43
CA MET A 787 -14.39 -24.17 -37.55
C MET A 787 -12.96 -24.16 -38.11
N GLN A 788 -12.31 -25.32 -38.24
CA GLN A 788 -10.96 -25.43 -38.83
C GLN A 788 -10.96 -25.45 -40.36
N LEU A 789 -12.10 -25.72 -41.00
CA LEU A 789 -12.19 -25.78 -42.45
C LEU A 789 -12.05 -24.37 -43.03
N PRO A 790 -11.13 -24.16 -44.00
CA PRO A 790 -10.89 -22.84 -44.58
C PRO A 790 -12.16 -22.32 -45.27
N VAL A 791 -12.37 -21.01 -45.19
CA VAL A 791 -13.30 -20.30 -46.06
C VAL A 791 -12.77 -20.43 -47.48
N HIS A 792 -13.41 -21.21 -48.34
CA HIS A 792 -13.16 -21.11 -49.76
C HIS A 792 -13.55 -19.69 -50.19
N PRO A 793 -12.63 -18.88 -50.74
CA PRO A 793 -13.03 -17.64 -51.37
C PRO A 793 -13.78 -18.02 -52.65
N TYR A 794 -15.09 -17.83 -52.63
CA TYR A 794 -15.89 -17.74 -53.86
C TYR A 794 -15.93 -16.29 -54.32
#